data_AF-A0A956CLC2-F1
#
_entry.id   AF-A0A956CLC2-F1
#
_cell.length_a   1.000
_cell.length_b   1.000
_cell.length_c   1.000
_cell.angle_alpha   90.00
_cell.angle_beta   90.00
_cell.angle_gamma   90.00
#
_symmetry.space_group_name_H-M   'P 1'
#
loop_
_entity.id
_entity.type
_entity.pdbx_description
1 polymer ?
#
loop_
_entity_poly.entity_id
_entity_poly.type
_entity_poly.pdbx_seq_one_letter_code
_entity_poly.pdbx_strand_id
1 'polypeptide(L)'
;MGDPSASSGGGAEESLSTETVLLPMGATWRYFEGAAPSGWQNPSFSDSSWKSGKAELGFGDGDEATKMSQGSPKNYAFYFRTTFQVSNAASFISPRVRFVRDDGAVLYLNGQEIARSTMPSGTITASTWASSVVGLRSEEQRVWEVEIPASALKTGTNVLAAEVHQFDAGSSDISFNASVVATAAKCVIGGVVYPDGVANPANSCQLCDPSKSASAWTSISGCTPPPPPPAPTGDATLVSMGSTWRYFEGPAPSGWQGTSFLDSSWKSGKGEFGFGDGDEATKLSQGSPKNYVFYFRKSFNVADAGSLSSPRVRFLRDDGAVLYLNGQEIARSNMPSGTITSSTWAASVVGVRSDEQKVWEVSIPASALKTGTNVLAAEVHQFDAGSSDISFDASLVATATGTTTPTDPTPPTDPTPPTDPTPPTPPVASGTVGATLPIQYSLSSISGTKYFVATNGSDSASGTEAAPLKSLAAAIGKVGSGQTATIVVRGGEYTDAQVKISSGRKIKIIAYPNELPTFRGSAKFSSGWTTEGSLAWHSYTPQPATDGSGISFTTGQNLTGNQIGKYPDQAWIGSTELRQVPSKGEVASGKFYVDISNKRLYLTSSDASKSGVEASDKDKFLTIGGAGSSIEGLRVTRYSPSANDYGVIGIEASASNTLMRNVEIIDSSFMTVMYAGSAGAILKGAVMDHVTITSPNWMGVNTSYVDDFTMTGSLVTQANSFGEFSTSPQSGALKTSRCRRIKVIGSEISDNQSHGLWFDQSNVDVDVANNIIDNNAGSAVFFEISDDLLLINNFIRSTGGNRPVKLAGSSGLKLVNNTIIGGADPIGIYTDSRSKPGCADPSKALCSGSYSSDRDTARSLPSTLDWMPRLDLMLNNIVAYPNASGYCGGTTPMCITHTNSTASAPIQTIIHKADASRGIPQTRMDGNVYANGSGAIHRSGAGTFTSVAAFTSTAAGSPIGISGLDANGRSGNSYVASDGSATSSLNHSQAVALPTDADINQYLPSGYRHYGAAE
;
A
#
# COMPACT_ATOMS: atom_id res chain seq x y z
N MET A 1 33.43 -5.59 22.04
CA MET A 1 34.17 -5.96 20.81
C MET A 1 33.08 -6.32 19.80
N GLY A 2 32.58 -5.41 18.96
CA GLY A 2 33.18 -4.23 18.34
C GLY A 2 33.16 -4.48 16.83
N ASP A 3 32.05 -4.07 16.20
CA ASP A 3 31.74 -4.06 14.77
C ASP A 3 32.46 -2.88 14.06
N PRO A 4 32.72 -2.96 12.73
CA PRO A 4 32.66 -1.77 11.90
C PRO A 4 32.00 -1.95 10.51
N SER A 5 30.97 -1.11 10.29
CA SER A 5 30.62 -0.20 9.16
C SER A 5 30.71 -0.68 7.68
N ALA A 6 29.87 -0.37 6.67
CA ALA A 6 28.88 0.67 6.27
C ALA A 6 29.34 1.27 4.92
N SER A 7 28.52 1.22 3.85
CA SER A 7 28.18 2.38 2.99
C SER A 7 27.42 2.01 1.69
N SER A 8 26.17 2.48 1.66
CA SER A 8 25.40 3.19 0.60
C SER A 8 25.67 3.03 -0.90
N GLY A 9 24.57 2.92 -1.67
CA GLY A 9 24.51 3.32 -3.09
C GLY A 9 23.18 3.02 -3.79
N GLY A 10 22.11 3.76 -3.44
CA GLY A 10 20.78 3.68 -4.07
C GLY A 10 20.69 4.32 -5.45
N GLY A 11 19.71 3.86 -6.24
CA GLY A 11 19.19 4.52 -7.45
C GLY A 11 17.68 4.63 -7.33
N ALA A 12 17.18 5.87 -7.43
CA ALA A 12 15.77 6.23 -7.39
C ALA A 12 15.06 5.89 -8.71
N GLU A 13 13.87 5.31 -8.64
CA GLU A 13 12.82 5.52 -9.64
C GLU A 13 11.66 6.27 -8.97
N GLU A 14 11.50 7.54 -9.38
CA GLU A 14 10.30 8.38 -9.20
C GLU A 14 9.15 7.89 -10.11
N SER A 15 7.85 8.15 -9.98
CA SER A 15 6.93 8.60 -8.93
C SER A 15 5.54 8.84 -9.62
N LEU A 16 4.44 8.91 -8.84
CA LEU A 16 3.17 9.62 -9.12
C LEU A 16 2.18 9.09 -10.20
N SER A 17 0.95 8.76 -9.80
CA SER A 17 -0.24 8.71 -10.68
C SER A 17 -1.37 9.53 -10.01
N THR A 18 -1.66 10.72 -10.55
CA THR A 18 -2.74 11.60 -10.06
C THR A 18 -3.96 11.34 -10.93
N GLU A 19 -5.05 10.83 -10.33
CA GLU A 19 -6.30 10.59 -11.05
C GLU A 19 -6.99 11.94 -11.33
N THR A 20 -7.26 12.22 -12.60
CA THR A 20 -7.93 13.43 -13.08
C THR A 20 -9.39 13.13 -13.36
N VAL A 21 -10.29 13.95 -12.81
CA VAL A 21 -11.73 13.87 -13.11
C VAL A 21 -12.02 14.59 -14.42
N LEU A 22 -12.28 13.83 -15.48
CA LEU A 22 -12.65 14.36 -16.80
C LEU A 22 -14.14 14.72 -16.89
N LEU A 23 -14.98 14.00 -16.14
CA LEU A 23 -16.41 14.27 -15.97
C LEU A 23 -16.74 13.94 -14.51
N PRO A 24 -17.21 14.88 -13.67
CA PRO A 24 -17.50 14.59 -12.26
C PRO A 24 -18.85 13.89 -12.05
N MET A 25 -19.00 13.21 -10.91
CA MET A 25 -20.33 12.81 -10.43
C MET A 25 -21.18 14.06 -10.22
N GLY A 26 -22.47 13.97 -10.52
CA GLY A 26 -23.37 15.11 -10.45
C GLY A 26 -23.26 16.11 -11.61
N ALA A 27 -22.55 15.74 -12.68
CA ALA A 27 -22.49 16.51 -13.92
C ALA A 27 -23.88 16.74 -14.52
N THR A 28 -23.99 17.71 -15.42
CA THR A 28 -25.23 17.94 -16.18
C THR A 28 -25.32 16.98 -17.35
N TRP A 29 -26.46 16.30 -17.47
CA TRP A 29 -26.79 15.38 -18.54
C TRP A 29 -27.99 15.87 -19.32
N ARG A 30 -27.97 15.62 -20.63
CA ARG A 30 -29.15 15.59 -21.48
C ARG A 30 -29.82 14.25 -21.32
N TYR A 31 -31.13 14.24 -21.18
CA TYR A 31 -31.90 13.02 -21.01
C TYR A 31 -33.15 13.01 -21.89
N PHE A 32 -33.51 11.82 -22.35
CA PHE A 32 -34.69 11.58 -23.17
C PHE A 32 -35.62 10.59 -22.50
N GLU A 33 -36.90 10.98 -22.42
CA GLU A 33 -37.99 10.19 -21.85
C GLU A 33 -38.84 9.67 -23.02
N GLY A 34 -38.57 8.45 -23.47
CA GLY A 34 -39.25 7.82 -24.61
C GLY A 34 -38.31 6.91 -25.40
N ALA A 35 -38.77 6.36 -26.53
CA ALA A 35 -37.94 5.50 -27.38
C ALA A 35 -36.78 6.28 -28.02
N ALA A 36 -35.54 5.81 -27.82
CA ALA A 36 -34.39 6.56 -28.28
C ALA A 36 -34.32 6.69 -29.82
N PRO A 37 -34.00 7.89 -30.34
CA PRO A 37 -33.76 8.10 -31.76
C PRO A 37 -32.59 7.26 -32.29
N SER A 38 -32.63 6.85 -33.56
CA SER A 38 -31.53 6.09 -34.16
C SER A 38 -30.20 6.84 -34.09
N GLY A 39 -29.14 6.14 -33.66
CA GLY A 39 -27.78 6.69 -33.61
C GLY A 39 -27.55 7.71 -32.48
N TRP A 40 -28.42 7.79 -31.49
CA TRP A 40 -28.32 8.72 -30.37
C TRP A 40 -26.99 8.62 -29.59
N GLN A 41 -26.36 7.45 -29.56
CA GLN A 41 -25.07 7.23 -28.88
C GLN A 41 -23.90 7.91 -29.61
N ASN A 42 -24.06 8.25 -30.89
CA ASN A 42 -22.97 8.76 -31.73
C ASN A 42 -22.64 10.23 -31.43
N PRO A 43 -21.36 10.65 -31.56
CA PRO A 43 -20.95 12.03 -31.33
C PRO A 43 -21.63 13.07 -32.24
N SER A 44 -22.03 12.68 -33.44
CA SER A 44 -22.69 13.57 -34.41
C SER A 44 -24.19 13.77 -34.15
N PHE A 45 -24.78 13.03 -33.20
CA PHE A 45 -26.20 13.17 -32.89
C PHE A 45 -26.45 14.46 -32.10
N SER A 46 -27.45 15.23 -32.55
CA SER A 46 -27.89 16.45 -31.87
C SER A 46 -28.98 16.14 -30.85
N ASP A 47 -28.69 16.36 -29.57
CA ASP A 47 -29.61 16.21 -28.43
C ASP A 47 -30.16 17.56 -27.96
N SER A 48 -30.14 18.59 -28.80
CA SER A 48 -30.61 19.93 -28.41
C SER A 48 -32.09 19.94 -28.00
N SER A 49 -32.88 18.98 -28.50
CA SER A 49 -34.29 18.77 -28.15
C SER A 49 -34.49 17.95 -26.87
N TRP A 50 -33.44 17.36 -26.30
CA TRP A 50 -33.51 16.58 -25.07
C TRP A 50 -33.57 17.50 -23.86
N LYS A 51 -34.25 17.03 -22.80
CA LYS A 51 -34.29 17.72 -21.51
C LYS A 51 -32.90 17.68 -20.88
N SER A 52 -32.63 18.54 -19.89
CA SER A 52 -31.31 18.66 -19.26
C SER A 52 -31.44 18.83 -17.75
N GLY A 53 -30.52 18.24 -16.98
CA GLY A 53 -30.45 18.41 -15.53
C GLY A 53 -29.17 17.84 -14.94
N LYS A 54 -28.88 18.17 -13.66
CA LYS A 54 -27.75 17.59 -12.93
C LYS A 54 -28.05 16.17 -12.49
N ALA A 55 -27.08 15.27 -12.62
CA ALA A 55 -27.11 13.99 -11.94
C ALA A 55 -27.06 14.20 -10.41
N GLU A 56 -27.59 13.31 -9.58
CA GLU A 56 -28.32 12.09 -9.94
C GLU A 56 -29.66 12.39 -10.64
N LEU A 57 -29.93 11.72 -11.76
CA LEU A 57 -31.16 11.86 -12.53
C LEU A 57 -32.05 10.65 -12.28
N GLY A 58 -33.32 10.89 -11.97
CA GLY A 58 -34.16 9.78 -11.57
C GLY A 58 -35.55 10.13 -11.06
N PHE A 59 -36.21 9.15 -10.45
CA PHE A 59 -37.38 9.32 -9.60
C PHE A 59 -37.49 8.12 -8.65
N GLY A 60 -38.15 8.28 -7.50
CA GLY A 60 -38.53 7.16 -6.63
C GLY A 60 -38.01 7.31 -5.20
N ASP A 61 -36.77 7.77 -5.04
CA ASP A 61 -35.99 7.61 -3.80
C ASP A 61 -35.70 8.92 -3.08
N GLY A 62 -35.92 10.05 -3.75
CA GLY A 62 -35.93 11.38 -3.13
C GLY A 62 -34.55 12.00 -2.90
N ASP A 63 -33.49 11.39 -3.40
CA ASP A 63 -32.14 11.94 -3.49
C ASP A 63 -31.78 12.46 -4.90
N GLU A 64 -32.74 12.47 -5.84
CA GLU A 64 -32.48 12.89 -7.21
C GLU A 64 -32.29 14.41 -7.30
N ALA A 65 -31.14 14.82 -7.81
CA ALA A 65 -30.87 16.22 -8.11
C ALA A 65 -31.75 16.73 -9.26
N THR A 66 -32.04 15.84 -10.23
CA THR A 66 -33.02 16.09 -11.29
C THR A 66 -34.08 15.00 -11.30
N LYS A 67 -35.29 15.37 -10.87
CA LYS A 67 -36.46 14.49 -10.95
C LYS A 67 -36.99 14.38 -12.38
N MET A 68 -37.06 13.16 -12.90
CA MET A 68 -37.57 12.80 -14.23
C MET A 68 -39.04 12.36 -14.18
N SER A 69 -39.69 12.32 -15.34
CA SER A 69 -41.04 11.75 -15.49
C SER A 69 -40.97 10.27 -15.85
N GLN A 70 -41.83 9.47 -15.21
CA GLN A 70 -42.09 8.08 -15.62
C GLN A 70 -42.67 7.96 -17.05
N GLY A 71 -43.17 9.05 -17.63
CA GLY A 71 -43.83 9.05 -18.95
C GLY A 71 -45.30 8.60 -18.92
N SER A 72 -46.02 8.88 -20.00
CA SER A 72 -47.37 8.35 -20.23
C SER A 72 -47.53 7.92 -21.70
N PRO A 73 -47.56 6.61 -22.02
CA PRO A 73 -47.42 5.45 -21.11
C PRO A 73 -46.04 5.37 -20.43
N LYS A 74 -45.93 4.53 -19.40
CA LYS A 74 -44.70 4.37 -18.59
C LYS A 74 -43.52 3.93 -19.47
N ASN A 75 -42.39 4.62 -19.32
CA ASN A 75 -41.13 4.27 -19.95
C ASN A 75 -40.38 3.24 -19.09
N TYR A 76 -39.71 2.29 -19.72
CA TYR A 76 -38.90 1.26 -19.06
C TYR A 76 -37.41 1.33 -19.41
N ALA A 77 -37.06 2.24 -20.32
CA ALA A 77 -35.71 2.54 -20.73
C ALA A 77 -35.53 4.05 -20.82
N PHE A 78 -34.42 4.55 -20.31
CA PHE A 78 -34.12 5.97 -20.19
C PHE A 78 -32.71 6.23 -20.70
N TYR A 79 -32.56 7.34 -21.42
CA TYR A 79 -31.37 7.59 -22.22
C TYR A 79 -30.72 8.89 -21.80
N PHE A 80 -29.41 8.83 -21.57
CA PHE A 80 -28.61 9.91 -21.02
C PHE A 80 -27.43 10.18 -21.94
N ARG A 81 -27.12 11.46 -22.16
CA ARG A 81 -25.93 11.91 -22.88
C ARG A 81 -25.30 13.09 -22.17
N THR A 82 -23.99 13.12 -22.13
CA THR A 82 -23.25 14.32 -21.75
C THR A 82 -21.98 14.42 -22.57
N THR A 83 -21.43 15.62 -22.60
CA THR A 83 -20.16 15.88 -23.27
C THR A 83 -19.14 16.33 -22.23
N PHE A 84 -17.91 15.86 -22.39
CA PHE A 84 -16.79 16.34 -21.60
C PHE A 84 -15.60 16.65 -22.51
N GLN A 85 -14.78 17.62 -22.09
CA GLN A 85 -13.62 18.04 -22.84
C GLN A 85 -12.38 17.30 -22.36
N VAL A 86 -11.60 16.80 -23.31
CA VAL A 86 -10.29 16.20 -23.04
C VAL A 86 -9.27 17.00 -23.82
N SER A 87 -8.51 17.84 -23.13
CA SER A 87 -7.52 18.72 -23.77
C SER A 87 -6.46 17.94 -24.54
N ASN A 88 -6.11 16.75 -24.06
CA ASN A 88 -5.14 15.86 -24.68
C ASN A 88 -5.39 14.41 -24.25
N ALA A 89 -5.94 13.58 -25.13
CA ALA A 89 -6.27 12.19 -24.78
C ALA A 89 -5.03 11.32 -24.53
N ALA A 90 -3.89 11.65 -25.15
CA ALA A 90 -2.63 10.96 -24.90
C ALA A 90 -2.01 11.32 -23.54
N SER A 91 -2.50 12.39 -22.90
CA SER A 91 -2.14 12.75 -21.53
C SER A 91 -2.87 11.92 -20.48
N PHE A 92 -3.57 10.84 -20.87
CA PHE A 92 -4.28 9.99 -19.94
C PHE A 92 -3.99 8.51 -20.19
N ILE A 93 -3.68 7.79 -19.11
CA ILE A 93 -3.52 6.35 -19.07
C ILE A 93 -4.62 5.76 -18.16
N SER A 94 -5.06 4.53 -18.47
CA SER A 94 -6.12 3.81 -17.73
C SER A 94 -7.36 4.65 -17.39
N PRO A 95 -8.08 5.20 -18.39
CA PRO A 95 -9.34 5.87 -18.11
C PRO A 95 -10.40 4.89 -17.61
N ARG A 96 -11.23 5.35 -16.69
CA ARG A 96 -12.32 4.58 -16.08
C ARG A 96 -13.61 5.38 -16.10
N VAL A 97 -14.74 4.70 -16.26
CA VAL A 97 -16.05 5.26 -15.94
C VAL A 97 -16.53 4.69 -14.64
N ARG A 98 -16.86 5.58 -13.70
CA ARG A 98 -17.54 5.25 -12.46
C ARG A 98 -19.01 5.61 -12.59
N PHE A 99 -19.93 4.75 -12.21
CA PHE A 99 -21.35 5.01 -12.40
C PHE A 99 -22.22 4.36 -11.34
N VAL A 100 -23.35 4.99 -11.10
CA VAL A 100 -24.48 4.53 -10.31
C VAL A 100 -25.65 4.38 -11.28
N ARG A 101 -26.41 3.30 -11.11
CA ARG A 101 -27.56 3.01 -11.95
C ARG A 101 -28.68 2.39 -11.10
N ASP A 102 -29.87 2.37 -11.65
CA ASP A 102 -30.94 1.44 -11.26
C ASP A 102 -30.98 0.25 -12.23
N ASP A 103 -31.44 -0.92 -11.75
CA ASP A 103 -31.66 -2.21 -12.43
C ASP A 103 -30.60 -2.67 -13.43
N GLY A 104 -30.50 -2.10 -14.63
CA GLY A 104 -29.45 -2.37 -15.61
C GLY A 104 -29.05 -1.16 -16.45
N ALA A 105 -27.79 -1.12 -16.89
CA ALA A 105 -27.26 -0.04 -17.72
C ALA A 105 -26.33 -0.53 -18.83
N VAL A 106 -26.32 0.17 -19.96
CA VAL A 106 -25.30 0.06 -21.02
C VAL A 106 -24.65 1.42 -21.20
N LEU A 107 -23.31 1.45 -21.25
CA LEU A 107 -22.52 2.66 -21.40
C LEU A 107 -21.85 2.70 -22.77
N TYR A 108 -21.87 3.88 -23.38
CA TYR A 108 -21.25 4.15 -24.67
C TYR A 108 -20.31 5.36 -24.57
N LEU A 109 -19.09 5.21 -25.08
CA LEU A 109 -18.15 6.32 -25.25
C LEU A 109 -17.91 6.56 -26.73
N ASN A 110 -18.19 7.79 -27.18
CA ASN A 110 -18.01 8.20 -28.57
C ASN A 110 -18.70 7.29 -29.60
N GLY A 111 -19.87 6.74 -29.25
CA GLY A 111 -20.66 5.83 -30.09
C GLY A 111 -20.25 4.35 -30.01
N GLN A 112 -19.21 4.00 -29.24
CA GLN A 112 -18.80 2.62 -29.00
C GLN A 112 -19.31 2.15 -27.64
N GLU A 113 -19.90 0.96 -27.58
CA GLU A 113 -20.29 0.33 -26.32
C GLU A 113 -19.02 -0.02 -25.52
N ILE A 114 -18.94 0.44 -24.28
CA ILE A 114 -17.77 0.24 -23.40
C ILE A 114 -18.07 -0.64 -22.20
N ALA A 115 -19.32 -0.76 -21.79
CA ALA A 115 -19.70 -1.57 -20.64
C ALA A 115 -21.19 -1.92 -20.62
N ARG A 116 -21.52 -3.04 -19.97
CA ARG A 116 -22.86 -3.42 -19.54
C ARG A 116 -22.85 -3.74 -18.05
N SER A 117 -23.85 -3.27 -17.33
CA SER A 117 -24.15 -3.67 -15.95
C SER A 117 -25.55 -4.24 -15.93
N THR A 118 -25.70 -5.51 -15.56
CA THR A 118 -27.01 -6.16 -15.40
C THR A 118 -27.89 -6.11 -16.65
N MET A 119 -27.27 -6.10 -17.84
CA MET A 119 -27.99 -6.16 -19.13
C MET A 119 -27.64 -7.46 -19.86
N PRO A 120 -28.61 -8.08 -20.56
CA PRO A 120 -28.36 -9.32 -21.28
C PRO A 120 -27.36 -9.11 -22.42
N SER A 121 -26.72 -10.17 -22.90
CA SER A 121 -25.90 -10.12 -24.12
C SER A 121 -26.78 -9.94 -25.37
N GLY A 122 -26.22 -9.36 -26.44
CA GLY A 122 -26.91 -9.21 -27.73
C GLY A 122 -27.43 -7.78 -27.98
N THR A 123 -28.30 -7.61 -28.97
CA THR A 123 -28.87 -6.30 -29.31
C THR A 123 -29.83 -5.83 -28.21
N ILE A 124 -29.57 -4.64 -27.66
CA ILE A 124 -30.43 -3.98 -26.68
C ILE A 124 -31.41 -3.07 -27.40
N THR A 125 -32.66 -3.10 -26.96
CA THR A 125 -33.77 -2.29 -27.48
C THR A 125 -34.50 -1.64 -26.31
N ALA A 126 -35.34 -0.64 -26.56
CA ALA A 126 -36.16 0.00 -25.52
C ALA A 126 -37.08 -0.96 -24.75
N SER A 127 -37.35 -2.15 -25.30
CA SER A 127 -38.15 -3.21 -24.67
C SER A 127 -37.32 -4.30 -23.98
N THR A 128 -35.98 -4.17 -23.99
CA THR A 128 -35.10 -5.13 -23.32
C THR A 128 -35.08 -4.84 -21.83
N TRP A 129 -35.37 -5.85 -21.01
CA TRP A 129 -35.32 -5.76 -19.56
C TRP A 129 -33.89 -5.97 -19.03
N ALA A 130 -33.60 -5.36 -17.88
CA ALA A 130 -32.43 -5.72 -17.08
C ALA A 130 -32.48 -7.20 -16.67
N SER A 131 -31.31 -7.81 -16.47
CA SER A 131 -31.19 -9.24 -16.14
C SER A 131 -31.45 -9.56 -14.67
N SER A 132 -31.40 -8.56 -13.78
CA SER A 132 -31.76 -8.69 -12.36
C SER A 132 -32.18 -7.35 -11.78
N VAL A 133 -32.99 -7.38 -10.72
CA VAL A 133 -33.40 -6.19 -9.96
C VAL A 133 -32.27 -5.66 -9.10
N VAL A 134 -32.19 -4.34 -8.95
CA VAL A 134 -31.41 -3.67 -7.90
C VAL A 134 -32.33 -2.74 -7.13
N GLY A 135 -32.92 -3.26 -6.05
CA GLY A 135 -33.98 -2.55 -5.30
C GLY A 135 -33.67 -2.35 -3.80
N LEU A 136 -32.38 -2.35 -3.43
CA LEU A 136 -31.94 -1.92 -2.11
C LEU A 136 -31.14 -0.63 -2.27
N ARG A 137 -31.51 0.40 -1.51
CA ARG A 137 -30.86 1.72 -1.51
C ARG A 137 -29.33 1.68 -1.41
N SER A 138 -28.76 0.70 -0.72
CA SER A 138 -27.31 0.53 -0.60
C SER A 138 -26.63 0.08 -1.90
N GLU A 139 -27.33 -0.68 -2.75
CA GLU A 139 -26.85 -1.09 -4.08
C GLU A 139 -27.12 -0.02 -5.14
N GLU A 140 -28.22 0.72 -5.02
CA GLU A 140 -28.53 1.89 -5.86
C GLU A 140 -27.63 3.09 -5.56
N GLN A 141 -26.86 3.06 -4.47
CA GLN A 141 -25.81 4.05 -4.16
C GLN A 141 -24.39 3.51 -4.38
N ARG A 142 -24.25 2.25 -4.82
CA ARG A 142 -22.96 1.63 -5.09
C ARG A 142 -22.36 2.22 -6.37
N VAL A 143 -21.14 2.74 -6.26
CA VAL A 143 -20.36 3.20 -7.42
C VAL A 143 -19.70 1.99 -8.08
N TRP A 144 -20.15 1.66 -9.29
CA TRP A 144 -19.53 0.67 -10.16
C TRP A 144 -18.41 1.32 -10.96
N GLU A 145 -17.35 0.57 -11.26
CA GLU A 145 -16.23 1.06 -12.05
C GLU A 145 -15.93 0.13 -13.21
N VAL A 146 -15.67 0.70 -14.38
CA VAL A 146 -15.21 -0.02 -15.56
C VAL A 146 -14.01 0.69 -16.18
N GLU A 147 -12.94 -0.07 -16.45
CA GLU A 147 -11.78 0.43 -17.18
C GLU A 147 -12.07 0.45 -18.68
N ILE A 148 -11.64 1.52 -19.34
CA ILE A 148 -11.87 1.77 -20.76
C ILE A 148 -10.51 1.78 -21.48
N PRO A 149 -10.41 1.24 -22.70
CA PRO A 149 -9.20 1.39 -23.50
C PRO A 149 -8.84 2.88 -23.66
N ALA A 150 -7.59 3.25 -23.40
CA ALA A 150 -7.12 4.64 -23.55
C ALA A 150 -7.38 5.21 -24.96
N SER A 151 -7.37 4.34 -25.98
CA SER A 151 -7.70 4.67 -27.37
C SER A 151 -9.16 5.09 -27.60
N ALA A 152 -10.06 4.87 -26.63
CA ALA A 152 -11.46 5.27 -26.73
C ALA A 152 -11.69 6.75 -26.39
N LEU A 153 -10.78 7.38 -25.64
CA LEU A 153 -10.74 8.82 -25.42
C LEU A 153 -10.19 9.55 -26.65
N LYS A 154 -10.78 10.69 -27.00
CA LYS A 154 -10.34 11.54 -28.11
C LYS A 154 -9.93 12.91 -27.59
N THR A 155 -8.89 13.50 -28.16
CA THR A 155 -8.59 14.92 -27.90
C THR A 155 -9.74 15.79 -28.41
N GLY A 156 -10.22 16.71 -27.59
CA GLY A 156 -11.40 17.53 -27.81
C GLY A 156 -12.66 17.00 -27.12
N THR A 157 -13.82 17.25 -27.72
CA THR A 157 -15.11 16.85 -27.18
C THR A 157 -15.30 15.34 -27.24
N ASN A 158 -15.59 14.72 -26.10
CA ASN A 158 -16.02 13.33 -25.99
C ASN A 158 -17.49 13.29 -25.60
N VAL A 159 -18.19 12.24 -26.03
CA VAL A 159 -19.59 11.98 -25.66
C VAL A 159 -19.65 10.72 -24.83
N LEU A 160 -20.09 10.84 -23.57
CA LEU A 160 -20.50 9.69 -22.76
C LEU A 160 -22.02 9.59 -22.83
N ALA A 161 -22.51 8.40 -23.14
CA ALA A 161 -23.92 8.09 -23.28
C ALA A 161 -24.27 6.83 -22.48
N ALA A 162 -25.47 6.78 -21.93
CA ALA A 162 -25.95 5.65 -21.15
C ALA A 162 -27.42 5.37 -21.46
N GLU A 163 -27.79 4.09 -21.52
CA GLU A 163 -29.19 3.66 -21.43
C GLU A 163 -29.36 2.87 -20.15
N VAL A 164 -30.38 3.21 -19.37
CA VAL A 164 -30.74 2.53 -18.11
C VAL A 164 -32.10 1.89 -18.32
N HIS A 165 -32.21 0.62 -17.94
CA HIS A 165 -33.35 -0.24 -18.19
C HIS A 165 -33.85 -0.82 -16.89
N GLN A 166 -35.16 -0.80 -16.71
CA GLN A 166 -35.79 -1.43 -15.57
C GLN A 166 -35.74 -2.96 -15.71
N PHE A 167 -35.91 -3.66 -14.60
CA PHE A 167 -36.02 -5.10 -14.55
C PHE A 167 -37.41 -5.59 -14.99
N ASP A 168 -38.46 -4.85 -14.65
CA ASP A 168 -39.83 -5.17 -15.07
C ASP A 168 -40.75 -3.94 -15.17
N ALA A 169 -42.02 -4.18 -15.56
CA ALA A 169 -43.00 -3.12 -15.72
C ALA A 169 -43.47 -2.47 -14.39
N GLY A 170 -43.20 -3.12 -13.27
CA GLY A 170 -43.60 -2.74 -11.91
C GLY A 170 -42.63 -1.84 -11.17
N SER A 171 -41.36 -1.77 -11.57
CA SER A 171 -40.32 -0.93 -10.92
C SER A 171 -40.78 0.52 -10.66
N SER A 172 -40.53 1.05 -9.47
CA SER A 172 -41.07 2.33 -8.99
C SER A 172 -40.16 3.52 -9.25
N ASP A 173 -38.90 3.24 -9.55
CA ASP A 173 -37.75 4.11 -9.40
C ASP A 173 -36.97 4.21 -10.71
N ILE A 174 -35.98 5.09 -10.75
CA ILE A 174 -34.79 5.00 -11.60
C ILE A 174 -33.74 5.96 -11.05
N SER A 175 -32.48 5.56 -11.07
CA SER A 175 -31.35 6.42 -10.67
C SER A 175 -30.20 6.29 -11.65
N PHE A 176 -29.58 7.42 -12.01
CA PHE A 176 -28.37 7.42 -12.83
C PHE A 176 -27.42 8.56 -12.48
N ASN A 177 -26.15 8.20 -12.27
CA ASN A 177 -25.05 9.14 -12.12
C ASN A 177 -23.77 8.52 -12.69
N ALA A 178 -22.89 9.32 -13.29
CA ALA A 178 -21.61 8.80 -13.75
C ALA A 178 -20.53 9.87 -13.77
N SER A 179 -19.29 9.42 -13.59
CA SER A 179 -18.06 10.19 -13.73
C SER A 179 -17.08 9.46 -14.64
N VAL A 180 -16.20 10.23 -15.27
CA VAL A 180 -15.05 9.72 -16.02
C VAL A 180 -13.81 10.21 -15.30
N VAL A 181 -12.94 9.28 -14.95
CA VAL A 181 -11.66 9.55 -14.31
C VAL A 181 -10.54 8.93 -15.14
N ALA A 182 -9.36 9.53 -15.14
CA ALA A 182 -8.20 8.97 -15.82
C ALA A 182 -6.91 9.39 -15.17
N THR A 183 -5.90 8.53 -15.17
CA THR A 183 -4.58 8.87 -14.63
C THR A 183 -3.83 9.75 -15.62
N ALA A 184 -3.29 10.89 -15.18
CA ALA A 184 -2.51 11.76 -16.05
C ALA A 184 -1.18 11.10 -16.47
N ALA A 185 -0.92 11.05 -17.79
CA ALA A 185 0.36 10.71 -18.37
C ALA A 185 1.37 11.84 -18.12
N LYS A 186 2.66 11.49 -18.09
CA LYS A 186 3.74 12.37 -17.61
C LYS A 186 4.90 12.35 -18.60
N CYS A 187 5.67 13.43 -18.60
CA CYS A 187 6.96 13.43 -19.28
C CYS A 187 8.05 13.03 -18.28
N VAL A 188 8.90 12.09 -18.64
CA VAL A 188 10.12 11.78 -17.89
C VAL A 188 11.27 12.52 -18.57
N ILE A 189 11.52 13.75 -18.15
CA ILE A 189 12.51 14.64 -18.78
C ILE A 189 13.73 14.70 -17.87
N GLY A 190 14.86 14.16 -18.34
CA GLY A 190 16.08 14.12 -17.53
C GLY A 190 15.97 13.23 -16.28
N GLY A 191 15.12 12.21 -16.31
CA GLY A 191 14.88 11.30 -15.18
C GLY A 191 13.93 11.87 -14.12
N VAL A 192 13.45 13.10 -14.31
CA VAL A 192 12.45 13.74 -13.45
C VAL A 192 11.09 13.66 -14.10
N VAL A 193 10.08 13.29 -13.31
CA VAL A 193 8.70 13.15 -13.79
C VAL A 193 7.97 14.51 -13.72
N TYR A 194 7.64 15.06 -14.88
CA TYR A 194 6.85 16.28 -15.01
C TYR A 194 5.40 15.96 -15.44
N PRO A 195 4.38 16.43 -14.71
CA PRO A 195 2.98 16.37 -15.15
C PRO A 195 2.76 17.12 -16.48
N ASP A 196 1.78 16.68 -17.27
CA ASP A 196 1.34 17.40 -18.49
C ASP A 196 1.01 18.87 -18.18
N GLY A 197 1.43 19.77 -19.07
CA GLY A 197 1.24 21.21 -18.96
C GLY A 197 2.22 21.94 -18.04
N VAL A 198 3.05 21.23 -17.25
CA VAL A 198 4.04 21.89 -16.38
C VAL A 198 5.04 22.65 -17.24
N ALA A 199 5.19 23.95 -16.99
CA ALA A 199 6.18 24.77 -17.67
C ALA A 199 7.59 24.32 -17.27
N ASN A 200 8.51 24.30 -18.23
CA ASN A 200 9.90 24.05 -17.96
C ASN A 200 10.41 25.08 -16.94
N PRO A 201 10.85 24.67 -15.74
CA PRO A 201 11.30 25.59 -14.70
C PRO A 201 12.47 26.48 -15.15
N ALA A 202 13.24 26.05 -16.14
CA ALA A 202 14.36 26.79 -16.72
C ALA A 202 13.98 27.63 -17.95
N ASN A 203 12.81 27.40 -18.55
CA ASN A 203 12.35 28.13 -19.73
C ASN A 203 10.82 28.10 -19.78
N SER A 204 10.18 29.16 -19.28
CA SER A 204 8.72 29.26 -19.26
C SER A 204 8.05 29.19 -20.65
N CYS A 205 8.81 29.20 -21.74
CA CYS A 205 8.34 28.98 -23.10
C CYS A 205 8.41 27.53 -23.59
N GLN A 206 8.63 26.59 -22.68
CA GLN A 206 8.47 25.16 -22.94
C GLN A 206 7.60 24.57 -21.83
N LEU A 207 6.94 23.45 -22.11
CA LEU A 207 6.14 22.71 -21.14
C LEU A 207 6.24 21.21 -21.38
N CYS A 208 5.88 20.39 -20.38
CA CYS A 208 5.70 18.97 -20.58
C CYS A 208 4.42 18.76 -21.41
N ASP A 209 4.54 18.16 -22.59
CA ASP A 209 3.40 17.71 -23.40
C ASP A 209 3.67 16.25 -23.81
N PRO A 210 3.13 15.27 -23.07
CA PRO A 210 3.39 13.85 -23.30
C PRO A 210 2.79 13.35 -24.64
N SER A 211 1.92 14.12 -25.30
CA SER A 211 1.44 13.78 -26.65
C SER A 211 2.42 14.11 -27.77
N LYS A 212 3.38 15.01 -27.51
CA LYS A 212 4.46 15.35 -28.42
C LYS A 212 5.74 14.63 -28.05
N SER A 213 6.04 14.60 -26.76
CA SER A 213 7.19 13.89 -26.22
C SER A 213 6.98 13.55 -24.75
N ALA A 214 6.99 12.26 -24.44
CA ALA A 214 7.00 11.78 -23.06
C ALA A 214 8.39 11.87 -22.40
N SER A 215 9.41 12.42 -23.09
CA SER A 215 10.79 12.46 -22.56
C SER A 215 11.56 13.74 -22.86
N ALA A 216 10.90 14.78 -23.38
CA ALA A 216 11.51 16.09 -23.64
C ALA A 216 10.53 17.24 -23.43
N TRP A 217 11.06 18.43 -23.12
CA TRP A 217 10.27 19.66 -23.04
C TRP A 217 9.77 20.08 -24.42
N THR A 218 8.48 20.37 -24.54
CA THR A 218 7.82 20.78 -25.78
C THR A 218 7.74 22.30 -25.85
N SER A 219 8.18 22.89 -26.97
CA SER A 219 8.16 24.35 -27.17
C SER A 219 6.74 24.90 -27.31
N ILE A 220 6.46 25.97 -26.57
CA ILE A 220 5.21 26.74 -26.68
C ILE A 220 5.36 27.70 -27.87
N SER A 221 4.52 27.50 -28.90
CA SER A 221 4.55 28.34 -30.10
C SER A 221 4.25 29.82 -29.77
N GLY A 222 5.13 30.73 -30.18
CA GLY A 222 4.97 32.18 -30.00
C GLY A 222 5.47 32.77 -28.68
N CYS A 223 6.19 32.00 -27.85
CA CYS A 223 6.72 32.45 -26.55
C CYS A 223 8.23 32.76 -26.60
N THR A 224 8.66 33.85 -25.95
CA THR A 224 10.08 34.29 -25.81
C THR A 224 10.66 34.00 -24.40
N PRO A 225 11.77 33.23 -24.26
CA PRO A 225 12.30 32.76 -22.96
C PRO A 225 12.82 33.86 -22.01
N PRO A 226 12.78 33.65 -20.68
CA PRO A 226 13.38 34.55 -19.68
C PRO A 226 14.92 34.40 -19.56
N PRO A 227 15.64 35.41 -19.03
CA PRO A 227 17.09 35.34 -18.78
C PRO A 227 17.43 34.39 -17.61
N PRO A 228 18.57 33.67 -17.63
CA PRO A 228 18.87 32.62 -16.65
C PRO A 228 19.40 33.12 -15.28
N PRO A 229 19.20 32.38 -14.16
CA PRO A 229 19.70 32.74 -12.81
C PRO A 229 21.18 32.35 -12.58
N PRO A 230 21.86 32.89 -11.54
CA PRO A 230 23.26 32.57 -11.22
C PRO A 230 23.42 31.22 -10.50
N ALA A 231 24.47 30.46 -10.83
CA ALA A 231 24.72 29.08 -10.35
C ALA A 231 25.65 28.98 -9.10
N PRO A 232 25.51 27.93 -8.26
CA PRO A 232 26.39 27.67 -7.11
C PRO A 232 27.75 27.07 -7.52
N THR A 233 28.81 27.40 -6.76
CA THR A 233 30.20 26.90 -6.93
C THR A 233 30.42 25.52 -6.28
N GLY A 234 30.93 24.55 -7.04
CA GLY A 234 31.34 23.22 -6.55
C GLY A 234 31.60 22.22 -7.69
N ASP A 235 32.29 21.11 -7.42
CA ASP A 235 32.46 20.03 -8.42
C ASP A 235 31.12 19.31 -8.66
N ALA A 236 30.63 19.38 -9.90
CA ALA A 236 29.47 18.67 -10.40
C ALA A 236 29.88 17.28 -10.94
N THR A 237 29.31 16.22 -10.38
CA THR A 237 29.50 14.86 -10.90
C THR A 237 28.50 14.58 -12.01
N LEU A 238 29.00 14.29 -13.22
CA LEU A 238 28.18 14.05 -14.42
C LEU A 238 28.00 12.54 -14.72
N VAL A 239 29.01 11.73 -14.39
CA VAL A 239 28.96 10.26 -14.38
C VAL A 239 29.71 9.77 -13.16
N SER A 240 29.13 8.85 -12.37
CA SER A 240 29.79 8.27 -11.19
C SER A 240 30.42 6.91 -11.49
N MET A 241 31.51 6.59 -10.79
CA MET A 241 32.00 5.21 -10.67
C MET A 241 30.88 4.33 -10.07
N GLY A 242 30.85 3.05 -10.41
CA GLY A 242 29.82 2.11 -9.96
C GLY A 242 28.45 2.30 -10.60
N SER A 243 28.32 3.24 -11.55
CA SER A 243 27.04 3.52 -12.20
C SER A 243 26.70 2.46 -13.26
N THR A 244 25.43 2.40 -13.68
CA THR A 244 24.99 1.45 -14.71
C THR A 244 25.40 1.92 -16.11
N TRP A 245 26.05 1.05 -16.88
CA TRP A 245 26.42 1.27 -18.29
C TRP A 245 25.76 0.23 -19.20
N ARG A 246 25.59 0.59 -20.47
CA ARG A 246 25.33 -0.37 -21.56
C ARG A 246 26.65 -0.95 -22.00
N TYR A 247 26.71 -2.27 -22.18
CA TYR A 247 27.93 -2.95 -22.62
C TYR A 247 27.65 -3.97 -23.72
N PHE A 248 28.67 -4.20 -24.54
CA PHE A 248 28.64 -5.14 -25.64
C PHE A 248 29.87 -6.04 -25.62
N GLU A 249 29.60 -7.34 -25.78
CA GLU A 249 30.59 -8.41 -25.77
C GLU A 249 30.72 -8.93 -27.21
N GLY A 250 31.79 -8.54 -27.90
CA GLY A 250 32.00 -8.80 -29.33
C GLY A 250 32.19 -7.52 -30.14
N PRO A 251 32.34 -7.59 -31.48
CA PRO A 251 32.68 -6.43 -32.30
C PRO A 251 31.55 -5.39 -32.31
N ALA A 252 31.84 -4.17 -31.84
CA ALA A 252 30.83 -3.12 -31.76
C ALA A 252 30.35 -2.64 -33.15
N PRO A 253 29.03 -2.36 -33.31
CA PRO A 253 28.49 -1.80 -34.55
C PRO A 253 29.02 -0.40 -34.88
N SER A 254 29.07 -0.01 -36.15
CA SER A 254 29.55 1.32 -36.56
C SER A 254 28.78 2.48 -35.89
N GLY A 255 29.50 3.51 -35.45
CA GLY A 255 28.91 4.73 -34.89
C GLY A 255 28.48 4.62 -33.43
N TRP A 256 28.78 3.50 -32.76
CA TRP A 256 28.41 3.25 -31.36
C TRP A 256 28.93 4.33 -30.40
N GLN A 257 30.04 4.99 -30.70
CA GLN A 257 30.61 6.04 -29.84
C GLN A 257 29.76 7.34 -29.81
N GLY A 258 28.87 7.53 -30.81
CA GLY A 258 28.11 8.76 -31.01
C GLY A 258 26.79 8.79 -30.23
N THR A 259 26.21 10.00 -30.09
CA THR A 259 24.94 10.22 -29.38
C THR A 259 23.70 9.69 -30.13
N SER A 260 23.79 9.43 -31.43
CA SER A 260 22.69 8.94 -32.26
C SER A 260 22.52 7.42 -32.28
N PHE A 261 23.47 6.66 -31.73
CA PHE A 261 23.40 5.20 -31.73
C PHE A 261 22.46 4.69 -30.62
N LEU A 262 21.52 3.81 -31.00
CA LEU A 262 20.57 3.17 -30.10
C LEU A 262 21.15 1.86 -29.56
N ASP A 263 21.35 1.78 -28.25
CA ASP A 263 21.96 0.64 -27.55
C ASP A 263 20.93 -0.19 -26.75
N SER A 264 19.65 -0.12 -27.10
CA SER A 264 18.59 -0.90 -26.43
C SER A 264 18.82 -2.41 -26.51
N SER A 265 19.57 -2.88 -27.53
CA SER A 265 19.99 -4.27 -27.70
C SER A 265 21.25 -4.65 -26.92
N TRP A 266 21.96 -3.68 -26.33
CA TRP A 266 23.15 -3.93 -25.51
C TRP A 266 22.74 -4.38 -24.11
N LYS A 267 23.58 -5.23 -23.52
CA LYS A 267 23.42 -5.66 -22.13
C LYS A 267 23.63 -4.46 -21.20
N SER A 268 23.14 -4.55 -19.97
CA SER A 268 23.24 -3.48 -18.97
C SER A 268 23.77 -4.04 -17.65
N GLY A 269 24.65 -3.30 -16.99
CA GLY A 269 25.27 -3.71 -15.72
C GLY A 269 25.89 -2.52 -15.01
N LYS A 270 26.28 -2.67 -13.75
CA LYS A 270 27.03 -1.66 -12.98
C LYS A 270 28.54 -1.85 -13.15
N GLY A 271 29.30 -0.76 -13.20
CA GLY A 271 30.75 -0.83 -12.95
C GLY A 271 31.01 -1.32 -11.51
N GLU A 272 32.09 -2.01 -11.19
CA GLU A 272 33.21 -2.42 -12.03
C GLU A 272 32.86 -3.62 -12.95
N PHE A 273 33.21 -3.53 -14.22
CA PHE A 273 32.98 -4.58 -15.22
C PHE A 273 34.23 -5.43 -15.37
N GLY A 274 34.08 -6.76 -15.37
CA GLY A 274 35.25 -7.59 -15.56
C GLY A 274 35.11 -9.09 -15.38
N PHE A 275 36.26 -9.77 -15.28
CA PHE A 275 36.42 -11.11 -14.71
C PHE A 275 37.87 -11.26 -14.23
N GLY A 276 38.14 -12.18 -13.29
CA GLY A 276 39.49 -12.59 -12.90
C GLY A 276 39.92 -12.13 -11.51
N ASP A 277 39.37 -11.02 -11.01
CA ASP A 277 39.81 -10.33 -9.79
C ASP A 277 38.87 -10.51 -8.59
N GLY A 278 37.61 -10.87 -8.86
CA GLY A 278 36.61 -11.21 -7.84
C GLY A 278 35.96 -10.01 -7.15
N ASP A 279 36.22 -8.79 -7.60
CA ASP A 279 35.60 -7.53 -7.19
C ASP A 279 34.58 -6.99 -8.22
N GLU A 280 34.28 -7.75 -9.28
CA GLU A 280 33.46 -7.26 -10.38
C GLU A 280 31.98 -7.22 -10.01
N ALA A 281 31.38 -6.03 -10.06
CA ALA A 281 29.94 -5.85 -9.88
C ALA A 281 29.16 -6.41 -11.08
N THR A 282 29.72 -6.31 -12.29
CA THR A 282 29.19 -6.97 -13.48
C THR A 282 30.24 -7.88 -14.10
N LYS A 283 30.01 -9.19 -13.98
CA LYS A 283 30.86 -10.19 -14.60
C LYS A 283 30.65 -10.25 -16.13
N LEU A 284 31.72 -10.07 -16.89
CA LEU A 284 31.73 -10.17 -18.35
C LEU A 284 31.90 -11.63 -18.81
N SER A 285 31.30 -11.97 -19.94
CA SER A 285 31.47 -13.26 -20.59
C SER A 285 32.69 -13.22 -21.52
N GLN A 286 33.65 -14.12 -21.27
CA GLN A 286 34.75 -14.36 -22.20
C GLN A 286 34.25 -14.86 -23.56
N GLY A 287 33.10 -15.54 -23.67
CA GLY A 287 32.59 -16.04 -24.94
C GLY A 287 33.39 -17.21 -25.55
N SER A 288 32.92 -17.73 -26.70
CA SER A 288 33.61 -18.74 -27.51
C SER A 288 33.43 -18.42 -29.00
N PRO A 289 34.49 -18.00 -29.74
CA PRO A 289 35.86 -17.77 -29.27
C PRO A 289 35.95 -16.65 -28.22
N LYS A 290 37.06 -16.61 -27.46
CA LYS A 290 37.28 -15.62 -26.41
C LYS A 290 37.25 -14.19 -26.96
N ASN A 291 36.56 -13.30 -26.26
CA ASN A 291 36.52 -11.87 -26.48
C ASN A 291 37.68 -11.20 -25.74
N TYR A 292 38.42 -10.35 -26.44
CA TYR A 292 39.55 -9.59 -25.89
C TYR A 292 39.37 -8.08 -26.02
N VAL A 293 38.17 -7.66 -26.43
CA VAL A 293 37.73 -6.27 -26.49
C VAL A 293 36.30 -6.16 -26.01
N PHE A 294 36.04 -5.16 -25.18
CA PHE A 294 34.73 -4.91 -24.59
C PHE A 294 34.38 -3.44 -24.72
N TYR A 295 33.10 -3.18 -24.97
CA TYR A 295 32.60 -1.85 -25.32
C TYR A 295 31.57 -1.38 -24.32
N PHE A 296 31.66 -0.12 -23.91
CA PHE A 296 30.84 0.48 -22.85
C PHE A 296 30.26 1.82 -23.30
N ARG A 297 29.00 2.09 -22.96
CA ARG A 297 28.32 3.37 -23.22
C ARG A 297 27.54 3.86 -22.01
N LYS A 298 27.66 5.16 -21.73
CA LYS A 298 26.90 5.89 -20.73
C LYS A 298 26.30 7.15 -21.35
N SER A 299 24.98 7.19 -21.45
CA SER A 299 24.26 8.43 -21.73
C SER A 299 24.05 9.22 -20.44
N PHE A 300 24.28 10.54 -20.49
CA PHE A 300 24.07 11.47 -19.38
C PHE A 300 23.66 12.84 -19.91
N ASN A 301 23.00 13.66 -19.09
CA ASN A 301 22.51 14.97 -19.50
C ASN A 301 23.29 16.10 -18.80
N VAL A 302 23.66 17.14 -19.56
CA VAL A 302 24.28 18.35 -19.03
C VAL A 302 23.30 19.51 -19.16
N ALA A 303 22.90 20.12 -18.05
CA ALA A 303 21.89 21.17 -18.03
C ALA A 303 22.37 22.47 -18.71
N ASP A 304 23.60 22.88 -18.43
CA ASP A 304 24.29 23.97 -19.13
C ASP A 304 25.79 23.71 -19.17
N ALA A 305 26.31 23.38 -20.35
CA ALA A 305 27.75 23.15 -20.52
C ALA A 305 28.57 24.43 -20.29
N GLY A 306 27.99 25.63 -20.43
CA GLY A 306 28.65 26.90 -20.18
C GLY A 306 28.91 27.20 -18.70
N SER A 307 28.16 26.54 -17.80
CA SER A 307 28.33 26.66 -16.35
C SER A 307 29.42 25.73 -15.78
N LEU A 308 30.01 24.90 -16.64
CA LEU A 308 30.97 23.87 -16.25
C LEU A 308 32.35 24.18 -16.83
N SER A 309 33.36 24.08 -15.98
CA SER A 309 34.77 24.20 -16.34
C SER A 309 35.53 22.94 -15.91
N SER A 310 36.73 22.77 -16.45
CA SER A 310 37.66 21.71 -16.01
C SER A 310 37.05 20.29 -15.94
N PRO A 311 36.30 19.82 -16.97
CA PRO A 311 35.81 18.45 -16.92
C PRO A 311 36.97 17.47 -16.97
N ARG A 312 36.85 16.39 -16.19
CA ARG A 312 37.87 15.34 -16.06
C ARG A 312 37.19 13.98 -15.99
N VAL A 313 37.64 13.06 -16.83
CA VAL A 313 37.23 11.65 -16.79
C VAL A 313 38.23 10.90 -15.93
N ARG A 314 37.72 10.17 -14.94
CA ARG A 314 38.51 9.25 -14.13
C ARG A 314 38.11 7.82 -14.46
N PHE A 315 39.04 6.93 -14.75
CA PHE A 315 38.73 5.57 -15.21
C PHE A 315 39.73 4.52 -14.73
N LEU A 316 39.21 3.31 -14.52
CA LEU A 316 39.96 2.09 -14.30
C LEU A 316 40.02 1.31 -15.61
N ARG A 317 41.15 0.64 -15.84
CA ARG A 317 41.34 -0.24 -16.99
C ARG A 317 42.38 -1.29 -16.66
N ASP A 318 42.14 -2.52 -17.10
CA ASP A 318 43.13 -3.59 -17.05
C ASP A 318 44.28 -3.35 -18.03
N ASP A 319 44.27 -3.87 -19.25
CA ASP A 319 45.41 -3.69 -20.16
C ASP A 319 45.39 -2.33 -20.88
N GLY A 320 44.46 -2.10 -21.81
CA GLY A 320 44.39 -0.88 -22.62
C GLY A 320 42.97 -0.33 -22.75
N ALA A 321 42.81 0.99 -22.85
CA ALA A 321 41.50 1.61 -23.04
C ALA A 321 41.53 2.83 -23.96
N VAL A 322 40.45 3.04 -24.72
CA VAL A 322 40.18 4.26 -25.49
C VAL A 322 38.84 4.84 -25.05
N LEU A 323 38.81 6.14 -24.76
CA LEU A 323 37.64 6.86 -24.28
C LEU A 323 37.12 7.84 -25.33
N TYR A 324 35.80 7.91 -25.46
CA TYR A 324 35.10 8.79 -26.38
C TYR A 324 34.04 9.63 -25.65
N LEU A 325 33.89 10.89 -26.03
CA LEU A 325 32.77 11.73 -25.61
C LEU A 325 32.06 12.26 -26.86
N ASN A 326 30.77 11.95 -26.98
CA ASN A 326 29.93 12.38 -28.11
C ASN A 326 30.48 11.97 -29.49
N GLY A 327 31.11 10.80 -29.56
CA GLY A 327 31.74 10.26 -30.77
C GLY A 327 33.15 10.78 -31.06
N GLN A 328 33.70 11.67 -30.23
CA GLN A 328 35.08 12.16 -30.35
C GLN A 328 35.98 11.40 -29.37
N GLU A 329 37.11 10.89 -29.83
CA GLU A 329 38.11 10.30 -28.94
C GLU A 329 38.71 11.39 -28.05
N ILE A 330 38.65 11.19 -26.74
CA ILE A 330 39.12 12.17 -25.74
C ILE A 330 40.38 11.72 -25.01
N ALA A 331 40.63 10.41 -24.96
CA ALA A 331 41.81 9.84 -24.32
C ALA A 331 42.07 8.42 -24.80
N ARG A 332 43.32 7.98 -24.72
CA ARG A 332 43.70 6.57 -24.74
C ARG A 332 44.76 6.30 -23.68
N SER A 333 44.70 5.14 -23.04
CA SER A 333 45.68 4.65 -22.06
C SER A 333 46.18 3.28 -22.49
N ASN A 334 47.51 3.14 -22.57
CA ASN A 334 48.17 1.89 -22.95
C ASN A 334 47.66 1.27 -24.27
N MET A 335 47.30 2.11 -25.24
CA MET A 335 46.92 1.73 -26.60
C MET A 335 47.91 2.32 -27.61
N PRO A 336 48.23 1.61 -28.71
CA PRO A 336 49.13 2.13 -29.74
C PRO A 336 48.57 3.40 -30.40
N SER A 337 49.44 4.19 -31.04
CA SER A 337 49.01 5.30 -31.89
C SER A 337 48.37 4.81 -33.19
N GLY A 338 47.54 5.63 -33.82
CA GLY A 338 46.84 5.29 -35.07
C GLY A 338 45.42 4.75 -34.86
N THR A 339 44.84 4.20 -35.92
CA THR A 339 43.48 3.65 -35.92
C THR A 339 43.37 2.42 -35.02
N ILE A 340 42.48 2.47 -34.05
CA ILE A 340 42.16 1.35 -33.17
C ILE A 340 41.01 0.56 -33.79
N THR A 341 41.14 -0.77 -33.79
CA THR A 341 40.14 -1.72 -34.26
C THR A 341 39.93 -2.79 -33.20
N SER A 342 38.89 -3.60 -33.32
CA SER A 342 38.67 -4.76 -32.45
C SER A 342 39.80 -5.80 -32.47
N SER A 343 40.74 -5.71 -33.41
CA SER A 343 41.94 -6.56 -33.52
C SER A 343 43.22 -5.91 -32.97
N THR A 344 43.13 -4.67 -32.51
CA THR A 344 44.26 -3.93 -31.97
C THR A 344 44.48 -4.32 -30.50
N TRP A 345 45.70 -4.73 -30.16
CA TRP A 345 46.09 -5.07 -28.80
C TRP A 345 46.53 -3.83 -28.01
N ALA A 346 46.46 -3.91 -26.68
CA ALA A 346 47.12 -2.96 -25.80
C ALA A 346 48.65 -2.96 -26.04
N ALA A 347 49.32 -1.85 -25.69
CA ALA A 347 50.75 -1.68 -25.97
C ALA A 347 51.66 -2.49 -25.02
N SER A 348 51.19 -2.79 -23.82
CA SER A 348 51.89 -3.61 -22.82
C SER A 348 50.88 -4.29 -21.90
N VAL A 349 51.28 -5.38 -21.24
CA VAL A 349 50.47 -6.01 -20.18
C VAL A 349 50.48 -5.16 -18.92
N VAL A 350 49.33 -5.00 -18.29
CA VAL A 350 49.22 -4.62 -16.88
C VAL A 350 48.83 -5.89 -16.14
N GLY A 351 49.71 -6.37 -15.25
CA GLY A 351 49.55 -7.68 -14.62
C GLY A 351 49.88 -7.67 -13.13
N VAL A 352 49.80 -6.49 -12.52
CA VAL A 352 49.95 -6.31 -11.07
C VAL A 352 48.73 -5.54 -10.59
N ARG A 353 48.01 -6.16 -9.65
CA ARG A 353 46.75 -5.63 -9.09
C ARG A 353 46.80 -4.16 -8.66
N SER A 354 47.95 -3.67 -8.20
CA SER A 354 48.10 -2.25 -7.83
C SER A 354 47.98 -1.28 -9.01
N ASP A 355 48.33 -1.72 -10.22
CA ASP A 355 48.22 -0.92 -11.44
C ASP A 355 46.87 -1.11 -12.15
N GLU A 356 46.24 -2.28 -12.05
CA GLU A 356 44.85 -2.52 -12.50
C GLU A 356 43.84 -1.69 -11.69
N GLN A 357 44.07 -1.54 -10.38
CA GLN A 357 43.23 -0.71 -9.48
C GLN A 357 43.59 0.78 -9.52
N LYS A 358 44.53 1.19 -10.38
CA LYS A 358 44.93 2.60 -10.50
C LYS A 358 43.89 3.38 -11.29
N VAL A 359 43.25 4.34 -10.63
CA VAL A 359 42.36 5.30 -11.29
C VAL A 359 43.18 6.32 -12.08
N TRP A 360 43.08 6.26 -13.39
CA TRP A 360 43.63 7.27 -14.31
C TRP A 360 42.70 8.47 -14.38
N GLU A 361 43.25 9.66 -14.56
CA GLU A 361 42.46 10.88 -14.76
C GLU A 361 42.92 11.60 -16.02
N VAL A 362 41.97 12.04 -16.84
CA VAL A 362 42.22 12.84 -18.04
C VAL A 362 41.31 14.06 -18.03
N SER A 363 41.92 15.24 -18.08
CA SER A 363 41.18 16.49 -18.30
C SER A 363 40.73 16.58 -19.75
N ILE A 364 39.49 16.99 -19.96
CA ILE A 364 38.90 17.22 -21.28
C ILE A 364 38.56 18.69 -21.48
N PRO A 365 38.54 19.19 -22.73
CA PRO A 365 38.08 20.54 -23.01
C PRO A 365 36.61 20.71 -22.60
N ALA A 366 36.27 21.81 -21.93
CA ALA A 366 34.87 22.12 -21.57
C ALA A 366 33.94 22.12 -22.80
N SER A 367 34.45 22.51 -23.97
CA SER A 367 33.74 22.49 -25.25
C SER A 367 33.38 21.09 -25.76
N ALA A 368 33.93 20.02 -25.16
CA ALA A 368 33.57 18.65 -25.51
C ALA A 368 32.21 18.24 -24.91
N LEU A 369 31.77 18.93 -23.84
CA LEU A 369 30.43 18.82 -23.29
C LEU A 369 29.45 19.66 -24.12
N LYS A 370 28.27 19.10 -24.35
CA LYS A 370 27.16 19.79 -25.00
C LYS A 370 26.04 19.99 -23.99
N THR A 371 25.35 21.11 -24.02
CA THR A 371 24.07 21.22 -23.30
C THR A 371 23.09 20.19 -23.88
N GLY A 372 22.43 19.42 -23.01
CA GLY A 372 21.59 18.28 -23.36
C GLY A 372 22.30 16.94 -23.26
N THR A 373 21.89 15.98 -24.09
CA THR A 373 22.39 14.61 -24.03
C THR A 373 23.84 14.50 -24.50
N ASN A 374 24.66 13.87 -23.67
CA ASN A 374 26.02 13.48 -23.96
C ASN A 374 26.17 11.96 -23.82
N VAL A 375 27.15 11.38 -24.51
CA VAL A 375 27.51 9.96 -24.37
C VAL A 375 29.00 9.85 -24.08
N LEU A 376 29.35 9.29 -22.92
CA LEU A 376 30.70 8.83 -22.61
C LEU A 376 30.78 7.34 -23.01
N ALA A 377 31.78 6.98 -23.80
CA ALA A 377 31.93 5.63 -24.33
C ALA A 377 33.38 5.15 -24.15
N ALA A 378 33.58 3.85 -24.04
CA ALA A 378 34.90 3.25 -23.87
C ALA A 378 35.03 1.93 -24.62
N GLU A 379 36.22 1.65 -25.15
CA GLU A 379 36.64 0.30 -25.56
C GLU A 379 37.87 -0.10 -24.74
N VAL A 380 37.84 -1.32 -24.20
CA VAL A 380 38.92 -1.88 -23.37
C VAL A 380 39.47 -3.10 -24.08
N HIS A 381 40.79 -3.13 -24.26
CA HIS A 381 41.53 -4.10 -25.06
C HIS A 381 42.57 -4.80 -24.20
N GLN A 382 42.62 -6.12 -24.30
CA GLN A 382 43.68 -6.91 -23.67
C GLN A 382 45.01 -6.74 -24.42
N PHE A 383 46.11 -7.14 -23.79
CA PHE A 383 47.45 -7.15 -24.39
C PHE A 383 47.65 -8.35 -25.32
N ASP A 384 47.08 -9.51 -24.98
CA ASP A 384 47.11 -10.70 -25.82
C ASP A 384 45.89 -11.63 -25.61
N ALA A 385 45.85 -12.71 -26.40
CA ALA A 385 44.78 -13.70 -26.36
C ALA A 385 44.80 -14.63 -25.12
N GLY A 386 45.86 -14.55 -24.31
CA GLY A 386 46.10 -15.36 -23.12
C GLY A 386 45.63 -14.72 -21.82
N SER A 387 45.25 -13.43 -21.82
CA SER A 387 44.83 -12.69 -20.62
C SER A 387 43.75 -13.43 -19.80
N SER A 388 43.94 -13.39 -18.49
CA SER A 388 43.14 -14.10 -17.48
C SER A 388 41.99 -13.28 -16.93
N ASP A 389 42.07 -11.97 -17.07
CA ASP A 389 41.30 -10.94 -16.40
C ASP A 389 40.82 -9.87 -17.38
N ILE A 390 39.99 -8.94 -16.91
CA ILE A 390 39.73 -7.63 -17.48
C ILE A 390 38.95 -6.81 -16.44
N SER A 391 39.22 -5.52 -16.33
CA SER A 391 38.53 -4.62 -15.39
C SER A 391 38.28 -3.24 -16.02
N PHE A 392 37.09 -2.67 -15.80
CA PHE A 392 36.72 -1.33 -16.29
C PHE A 392 35.66 -0.65 -15.40
N ASP A 393 35.89 0.64 -15.10
CA ASP A 393 34.90 1.58 -14.59
C ASP A 393 35.29 3.01 -14.96
N ALA A 394 34.33 3.94 -15.04
CA ALA A 394 34.62 5.34 -15.31
C ALA A 394 33.64 6.32 -14.66
N SER A 395 34.15 7.49 -14.32
CA SER A 395 33.42 8.67 -13.85
C SER A 395 33.83 9.92 -14.63
N LEU A 396 32.95 10.91 -14.66
CA LEU A 396 33.17 12.21 -15.27
C LEU A 396 32.66 13.27 -14.31
N VAL A 397 33.53 14.21 -13.95
CA VAL A 397 33.22 15.33 -13.06
C VAL A 397 33.67 16.64 -13.72
N ALA A 398 33.02 17.75 -13.39
CA ALA A 398 33.38 19.09 -13.87
C ALA A 398 33.19 20.13 -12.76
N THR A 399 33.96 21.21 -12.76
CA THR A 399 33.86 22.26 -11.75
C THR A 399 32.82 23.29 -12.18
N ALA A 400 31.78 23.49 -11.36
CA ALA A 400 30.81 24.55 -11.60
C ALA A 400 31.46 25.92 -11.36
N THR A 401 31.47 26.77 -12.39
CA THR A 401 32.01 28.14 -12.29
C THR A 401 30.96 29.06 -11.68
N GLY A 402 31.11 29.40 -10.41
CA GLY A 402 30.40 30.54 -9.83
C GLY A 402 31.32 31.76 -9.77
N THR A 403 30.75 32.93 -10.05
CA THR A 403 31.44 34.22 -9.97
C THR A 403 31.54 34.69 -8.51
N THR A 404 32.75 35.01 -8.03
CA THR A 404 33.06 35.46 -6.66
C THR A 404 33.16 36.99 -6.52
N THR A 405 32.70 37.53 -5.38
CA THR A 405 33.31 38.67 -4.62
C THR A 405 32.90 38.58 -3.12
N PRO A 406 33.59 39.18 -2.12
CA PRO A 406 34.44 38.44 -1.18
C PRO A 406 34.26 38.70 0.36
N THR A 407 34.93 37.83 1.15
CA THR A 407 35.54 37.95 2.51
C THR A 407 34.73 37.87 3.83
N ASP A 408 34.81 36.69 4.51
CA ASP A 408 35.53 36.34 5.78
C ASP A 408 35.20 37.04 7.14
N PRO A 409 35.48 36.50 8.37
CA PRO A 409 35.98 35.18 8.81
C PRO A 409 35.25 34.46 9.99
N THR A 410 35.51 33.14 10.08
CA THR A 410 35.39 32.11 11.16
C THR A 410 36.08 32.45 12.52
N PRO A 411 35.98 31.72 13.68
CA PRO A 411 36.11 30.24 13.87
C PRO A 411 35.45 29.64 15.19
N PRO A 412 35.93 28.52 15.79
CA PRO A 412 35.58 27.10 15.56
C PRO A 412 35.09 26.36 16.84
N THR A 413 34.76 25.05 16.76
CA THR A 413 35.24 24.02 17.73
C THR A 413 34.94 22.59 17.25
N ASP A 414 35.81 21.69 17.71
CA ASP A 414 36.22 20.35 17.26
C ASP A 414 35.34 19.19 17.86
N PRO A 415 35.75 17.89 17.88
CA PRO A 415 35.14 16.78 17.14
C PRO A 415 34.51 15.71 18.06
N THR A 416 33.70 14.76 17.54
CA THR A 416 33.42 13.47 18.22
C THR A 416 32.82 12.43 17.22
N PRO A 417 32.83 11.11 17.54
CA PRO A 417 33.60 10.06 16.83
C PRO A 417 32.66 9.00 16.15
N PRO A 418 33.15 7.84 15.62
CA PRO A 418 32.66 7.17 14.40
C PRO A 418 31.32 6.42 14.54
N THR A 419 30.53 6.36 13.46
CA THR A 419 29.25 5.60 13.36
C THR A 419 29.40 4.29 12.56
N ASP A 420 28.79 3.24 13.11
CA ASP A 420 28.63 1.86 12.59
C ASP A 420 27.50 1.75 11.51
N PRO A 421 27.29 0.60 10.83
CA PRO A 421 26.61 0.51 9.53
C PRO A 421 25.10 0.57 9.57
N THR A 422 24.58 1.37 8.66
CA THR A 422 23.17 1.53 8.33
C THR A 422 22.57 0.25 7.71
N PRO A 423 21.48 -0.30 8.27
CA PRO A 423 20.70 -1.37 7.64
C PRO A 423 20.00 -0.92 6.33
N PRO A 424 19.75 -1.84 5.39
CA PRO A 424 19.15 -1.53 4.08
C PRO A 424 17.70 -1.02 4.18
N THR A 425 17.38 -0.02 3.36
CA THR A 425 16.12 0.74 3.29
C THR A 425 14.94 -0.12 2.78
N PRO A 426 13.78 -0.17 3.47
CA PRO A 426 12.55 -0.78 2.95
C PRO A 426 11.81 0.16 1.97
N PRO A 427 11.19 -0.37 0.89
CA PRO A 427 10.48 0.42 -0.12
C PRO A 427 9.10 0.91 0.37
N VAL A 428 8.68 2.12 -0.02
CA VAL A 428 7.33 2.69 0.23
C VAL A 428 6.50 2.65 -1.05
N ALA A 429 5.28 2.12 -0.96
CA ALA A 429 4.41 1.73 -2.06
C ALA A 429 3.63 2.91 -2.70
N SER A 430 3.75 3.04 -4.03
CA SER A 430 2.75 3.64 -4.94
C SER A 430 2.05 2.53 -5.75
N GLY A 431 1.80 1.39 -5.11
CA GLY A 431 1.13 0.23 -5.68
C GLY A 431 -0.36 0.17 -5.30
N THR A 432 -1.14 -0.59 -6.06
CA THR A 432 -2.49 -1.03 -5.66
C THR A 432 -2.41 -1.70 -4.29
N VAL A 433 -3.17 -1.23 -3.30
CA VAL A 433 -3.25 -1.90 -1.99
C VAL A 433 -4.04 -3.20 -2.15
N GLY A 434 -3.57 -4.26 -1.50
CA GLY A 434 -4.11 -5.60 -1.63
C GLY A 434 -3.48 -6.41 -2.78
N ALA A 435 -3.99 -7.62 -2.97
CA ALA A 435 -3.51 -8.55 -3.97
C ALA A 435 -3.80 -8.08 -5.40
N THR A 436 -2.78 -8.12 -6.25
CA THR A 436 -2.95 -7.96 -7.70
C THR A 436 -2.96 -9.34 -8.35
N LEU A 437 -4.12 -9.75 -8.84
CA LEU A 437 -4.38 -11.06 -9.43
C LEU A 437 -5.01 -10.92 -10.84
N PRO A 438 -4.69 -11.80 -11.80
CA PRO A 438 -3.67 -12.85 -11.72
C PRO A 438 -2.24 -12.27 -11.79
N ILE A 439 -1.26 -13.01 -11.26
CA ILE A 439 0.15 -12.59 -11.27
C ILE A 439 0.83 -12.85 -12.62
N GLN A 440 1.77 -11.98 -12.98
CA GLN A 440 2.54 -12.05 -14.23
C GLN A 440 4.01 -12.36 -13.93
N TYR A 441 4.56 -13.39 -14.57
CA TYR A 441 5.98 -13.74 -14.55
C TYR A 441 6.31 -14.72 -15.69
N SER A 442 7.59 -14.95 -16.00
CA SER A 442 7.96 -16.01 -16.93
C SER A 442 8.07 -17.36 -16.22
N LEU A 443 7.34 -18.40 -16.68
CA LEU A 443 7.50 -19.75 -16.13
C LEU A 443 8.95 -20.26 -16.20
N SER A 444 9.73 -19.77 -17.18
CA SER A 444 11.15 -20.09 -17.33
C SER A 444 12.04 -19.50 -16.22
N SER A 445 11.55 -18.51 -15.47
CA SER A 445 12.28 -17.92 -14.33
C SER A 445 12.24 -18.82 -13.09
N ILE A 446 11.36 -19.83 -13.06
CA ILE A 446 11.33 -20.82 -11.98
C ILE A 446 12.36 -21.92 -12.26
N SER A 447 13.42 -21.94 -11.45
CA SER A 447 14.47 -22.94 -11.43
C SER A 447 14.18 -24.08 -10.43
N GLY A 448 14.92 -25.19 -10.55
CA GLY A 448 14.79 -26.33 -9.65
C GLY A 448 13.59 -27.24 -9.94
N THR A 449 13.27 -28.11 -8.98
CA THR A 449 12.20 -29.11 -9.10
C THR A 449 10.83 -28.44 -9.15
N LYS A 450 10.03 -28.79 -10.17
CA LYS A 450 8.69 -28.26 -10.40
C LYS A 450 7.65 -29.38 -10.42
N TYR A 451 6.52 -29.14 -9.76
CA TYR A 451 5.32 -29.95 -9.91
C TYR A 451 4.15 -29.07 -10.37
N PHE A 452 3.34 -29.58 -11.29
CA PHE A 452 2.18 -28.86 -11.84
C PHE A 452 0.88 -29.46 -11.31
N VAL A 453 -0.06 -28.59 -10.95
CA VAL A 453 -1.41 -28.94 -10.50
C VAL A 453 -2.44 -28.32 -11.45
N ALA A 454 -3.41 -29.11 -11.91
CA ALA A 454 -4.48 -28.67 -12.79
C ALA A 454 -5.79 -29.41 -12.49
N THR A 455 -6.94 -28.74 -12.64
CA THR A 455 -8.27 -29.33 -12.35
C THR A 455 -8.61 -30.56 -13.20
N ASN A 456 -8.03 -30.67 -14.39
CA ASN A 456 -8.14 -31.81 -15.29
C ASN A 456 -7.00 -32.84 -15.15
N GLY A 457 -6.13 -32.68 -14.15
CA GLY A 457 -5.00 -33.57 -13.86
C GLY A 457 -5.40 -34.89 -13.18
N SER A 458 -4.40 -35.67 -12.79
CA SER A 458 -4.57 -36.93 -12.04
C SER A 458 -3.53 -37.06 -10.94
N ASP A 459 -3.93 -37.41 -9.71
CA ASP A 459 -3.01 -37.55 -8.57
C ASP A 459 -2.04 -38.73 -8.70
N SER A 460 -2.31 -39.64 -9.64
CA SER A 460 -1.38 -40.71 -10.03
C SER A 460 -0.33 -40.27 -11.05
N ALA A 461 -0.44 -39.06 -11.61
CA ALA A 461 0.47 -38.56 -12.64
C ALA A 461 1.88 -38.25 -12.10
N SER A 462 2.81 -37.98 -13.02
CA SER A 462 4.18 -37.59 -12.69
C SER A 462 4.29 -36.18 -12.11
N GLY A 463 3.27 -35.32 -12.33
CA GLY A 463 3.29 -33.92 -11.91
C GLY A 463 4.13 -33.02 -12.80
N THR A 464 4.43 -33.45 -14.04
CA THR A 464 5.04 -32.60 -15.06
C THR A 464 3.98 -31.70 -15.68
N GLU A 465 4.38 -30.66 -16.41
CA GLU A 465 3.41 -29.76 -17.06
C GLU A 465 2.48 -30.50 -18.04
N ALA A 466 3.01 -31.48 -18.77
CA ALA A 466 2.24 -32.32 -19.70
C ALA A 466 1.38 -33.40 -19.00
N ALA A 467 1.66 -33.72 -17.74
CA ALA A 467 0.93 -34.71 -16.95
C ALA A 467 0.75 -34.18 -15.50
N PRO A 468 -0.09 -33.14 -15.31
CA PRO A 468 -0.24 -32.46 -14.04
C PRO A 468 -0.98 -33.33 -13.00
N LEU A 469 -0.68 -33.09 -11.73
CA LEU A 469 -1.42 -33.63 -10.59
C LEU A 469 -2.78 -32.94 -10.49
N LYS A 470 -3.75 -33.59 -9.85
CA LYS A 470 -5.11 -33.04 -9.71
C LYS A 470 -5.25 -32.14 -8.49
N SER A 471 -4.60 -32.53 -7.38
CA SER A 471 -4.68 -31.86 -6.09
C SER A 471 -3.35 -31.27 -5.64
N LEU A 472 -3.44 -30.22 -4.84
CA LEU A 472 -2.29 -29.61 -4.17
C LEU A 472 -1.69 -30.58 -3.14
N ALA A 473 -2.53 -31.36 -2.46
CA ALA A 473 -2.09 -32.41 -1.54
C ALA A 473 -1.17 -33.45 -2.22
N ALA A 474 -1.53 -33.92 -3.41
CA ALA A 474 -0.70 -34.86 -4.16
C ALA A 474 0.64 -34.24 -4.57
N ALA A 475 0.66 -32.97 -4.99
CA ALA A 475 1.89 -32.27 -5.34
C ALA A 475 2.83 -32.07 -4.15
N ILE A 476 2.30 -31.72 -2.97
CA ILE A 476 3.11 -31.63 -1.76
C ILE A 476 3.64 -33.01 -1.34
N GLY A 477 2.84 -34.06 -1.52
CA GLY A 477 3.25 -35.45 -1.25
C GLY A 477 4.45 -35.92 -2.08
N LYS A 478 4.71 -35.32 -3.25
CA LYS A 478 5.89 -35.61 -4.08
C LYS A 478 7.18 -34.97 -3.57
N VAL A 479 7.09 -34.05 -2.61
CA VAL A 479 8.26 -33.37 -2.03
C VAL A 479 8.73 -34.13 -0.78
N GLY A 480 9.92 -34.72 -0.85
CA GLY A 480 10.55 -35.41 0.28
C GLY A 480 11.00 -34.45 1.38
N SER A 481 11.24 -34.98 2.59
CA SER A 481 11.88 -34.19 3.65
C SER A 481 13.30 -33.77 3.24
N GLY A 482 13.69 -32.55 3.62
CA GLY A 482 14.94 -31.91 3.21
C GLY A 482 14.94 -31.34 1.78
N GLN A 483 13.86 -31.55 1.02
CA GLN A 483 13.78 -31.09 -0.37
C GLN A 483 13.13 -29.71 -0.51
N THR A 484 13.52 -29.02 -1.59
CA THR A 484 12.90 -27.78 -2.05
C THR A 484 12.21 -28.02 -3.39
N ALA A 485 10.99 -27.52 -3.56
CA ALA A 485 10.27 -27.59 -4.83
C ALA A 485 9.36 -26.39 -5.03
N THR A 486 9.02 -26.11 -6.29
CA THR A 486 7.95 -25.18 -6.66
C THR A 486 6.76 -25.96 -7.19
N ILE A 487 5.58 -25.69 -6.63
CA ILE A 487 4.30 -26.22 -7.11
C ILE A 487 3.61 -25.10 -7.89
N VAL A 488 3.43 -25.31 -9.19
CA VAL A 488 2.78 -24.36 -10.10
C VAL A 488 1.33 -24.79 -10.30
N VAL A 489 0.38 -23.93 -9.94
CA VAL A 489 -1.06 -24.25 -9.93
C VAL A 489 -1.77 -23.55 -11.08
N ARG A 490 -2.36 -24.32 -12.01
CA ARG A 490 -3.16 -23.80 -13.12
C ARG A 490 -4.47 -23.18 -12.64
N GLY A 491 -5.02 -22.27 -13.43
CA GLY A 491 -6.32 -21.65 -13.18
C GLY A 491 -7.46 -22.67 -13.10
N GLY A 492 -8.44 -22.38 -12.25
CA GLY A 492 -9.59 -23.24 -12.02
C GLY A 492 -10.04 -23.24 -10.55
N GLU A 493 -11.20 -23.84 -10.30
CA GLU A 493 -11.71 -24.05 -8.94
C GLU A 493 -11.25 -25.41 -8.38
N TYR A 494 -10.66 -25.37 -7.19
CA TYR A 494 -10.16 -26.53 -6.45
C TYR A 494 -10.93 -26.69 -5.15
N THR A 495 -11.15 -27.93 -4.75
CA THR A 495 -11.83 -28.32 -3.51
C THR A 495 -10.91 -29.12 -2.60
N ASP A 496 -9.61 -28.81 -2.60
CA ASP A 496 -8.65 -29.34 -1.63
C ASP A 496 -9.07 -28.97 -0.21
N ALA A 497 -8.83 -29.85 0.76
CA ALA A 497 -9.05 -29.60 2.18
C ALA A 497 -7.77 -29.89 2.97
N GLN A 498 -7.47 -29.05 3.96
CA GLN A 498 -6.43 -29.28 4.98
C GLN A 498 -5.08 -29.75 4.44
N VAL A 499 -4.53 -29.02 3.48
CA VAL A 499 -3.22 -29.34 2.91
C VAL A 499 -2.12 -28.93 3.89
N LYS A 500 -1.07 -29.75 4.06
CA LYS A 500 0.04 -29.45 4.99
C LYS A 500 1.41 -29.54 4.33
N ILE A 501 2.15 -28.43 4.37
CA ILE A 501 3.61 -28.42 4.14
C ILE A 501 4.28 -28.79 5.47
N SER A 502 4.55 -30.07 5.70
CA SER A 502 5.22 -30.48 6.96
C SER A 502 6.62 -29.89 7.12
N SER A 503 7.09 -29.77 8.36
CA SER A 503 8.45 -29.35 8.68
C SER A 503 9.51 -30.14 7.91
N GLY A 504 10.61 -29.46 7.57
CA GLY A 504 11.69 -30.01 6.75
C GLY A 504 11.46 -29.94 5.23
N ARG A 505 10.31 -29.45 4.76
CA ARG A 505 10.06 -29.20 3.32
C ARG A 505 10.03 -27.71 3.04
N LYS A 506 10.73 -27.24 2.01
CA LYS A 506 10.67 -25.84 1.56
C LYS A 506 9.90 -25.76 0.24
N ILE A 507 8.64 -25.34 0.29
CA ILE A 507 7.76 -25.37 -0.88
C ILE A 507 7.30 -23.96 -1.23
N LYS A 508 7.48 -23.57 -2.50
CA LYS A 508 6.83 -22.40 -3.08
C LYS A 508 5.60 -22.87 -3.85
N ILE A 509 4.40 -22.46 -3.43
CA ILE A 509 3.17 -22.65 -4.21
C ILE A 509 2.91 -21.35 -4.97
N ILE A 510 2.80 -21.41 -6.28
CA ILE A 510 2.62 -20.24 -7.12
C ILE A 510 1.58 -20.51 -8.20
N ALA A 511 0.71 -19.54 -8.48
CA ALA A 511 -0.18 -19.61 -9.62
C ALA A 511 0.61 -19.69 -10.94
N TYR A 512 0.07 -20.41 -11.92
CA TYR A 512 0.60 -20.38 -13.27
C TYR A 512 0.48 -18.95 -13.84
N PRO A 513 1.45 -18.47 -14.64
CA PRO A 513 1.42 -17.10 -15.14
C PRO A 513 0.09 -16.75 -15.81
N ASN A 514 -0.51 -15.63 -15.40
CA ASN A 514 -1.74 -15.07 -15.97
C ASN A 514 -2.99 -15.93 -15.75
N GLU A 515 -2.93 -16.91 -14.85
CA GLU A 515 -4.06 -17.75 -14.46
C GLU A 515 -4.42 -17.53 -12.99
N LEU A 516 -5.69 -17.76 -12.64
CA LEU A 516 -6.20 -17.60 -11.27
C LEU A 516 -6.68 -18.94 -10.70
N PRO A 517 -5.86 -19.64 -9.91
CA PRO A 517 -6.31 -20.77 -9.11
C PRO A 517 -7.15 -20.28 -7.93
N THR A 518 -8.34 -20.86 -7.77
CA THR A 518 -9.28 -20.55 -6.68
C THR A 518 -9.54 -21.80 -5.84
N PHE A 519 -9.18 -21.77 -4.56
CA PHE A 519 -9.47 -22.84 -3.61
C PHE A 519 -10.75 -22.50 -2.84
N ARG A 520 -11.77 -23.36 -2.93
CA ARG A 520 -13.10 -23.12 -2.37
C ARG A 520 -13.42 -24.09 -1.22
N GLY A 521 -13.72 -23.53 -0.06
CA GLY A 521 -14.07 -24.25 1.16
C GLY A 521 -15.54 -24.60 1.31
N SER A 522 -16.43 -24.06 0.46
CA SER A 522 -17.87 -24.32 0.47
C SER A 522 -18.28 -25.45 -0.49
N ALA A 523 -19.45 -26.04 -0.25
CA ALA A 523 -20.14 -26.95 -1.16
C ALA A 523 -21.33 -26.27 -1.84
N LYS A 524 -21.51 -26.50 -3.14
CA LYS A 524 -22.63 -26.00 -3.93
C LYS A 524 -23.83 -26.94 -3.83
N PHE A 525 -25.03 -26.40 -3.58
CA PHE A 525 -26.29 -27.13 -3.57
C PHE A 525 -27.10 -26.81 -4.84
N SER A 526 -27.12 -27.73 -5.80
CA SER A 526 -27.88 -27.58 -7.05
C SER A 526 -29.26 -28.26 -7.01
N SER A 527 -29.50 -29.15 -6.05
CA SER A 527 -30.74 -29.91 -5.84
C SER A 527 -30.73 -30.51 -4.43
N GLY A 528 -31.76 -31.28 -4.04
CA GLY A 528 -31.76 -32.00 -2.74
C GLY A 528 -32.48 -31.28 -1.59
N TRP A 529 -33.16 -30.17 -1.87
CA TRP A 529 -33.97 -29.46 -0.89
C TRP A 529 -35.32 -30.15 -0.66
N THR A 530 -35.70 -30.29 0.61
CA THR A 530 -37.02 -30.77 1.03
C THR A 530 -37.84 -29.60 1.55
N THR A 531 -38.97 -29.31 0.90
CA THR A 531 -39.88 -28.25 1.35
C THR A 531 -40.62 -28.65 2.63
N GLU A 532 -40.71 -27.71 3.56
CA GLU A 532 -41.44 -27.80 4.81
C GLU A 532 -42.18 -26.48 5.05
N GLY A 533 -43.38 -26.36 4.47
CA GLY A 533 -44.16 -25.12 4.49
C GLY A 533 -43.46 -23.99 3.71
N SER A 534 -43.25 -22.84 4.36
CA SER A 534 -42.52 -21.69 3.79
C SER A 534 -41.00 -21.84 3.84
N LEU A 535 -40.49 -22.89 4.48
CA LEU A 535 -39.07 -23.20 4.58
C LEU A 535 -38.72 -24.39 3.68
N ALA A 536 -37.45 -24.52 3.37
CA ALA A 536 -36.89 -25.74 2.81
C ALA A 536 -35.59 -26.07 3.54
N TRP A 537 -35.28 -27.36 3.63
CA TRP A 537 -34.05 -27.83 4.24
C TRP A 537 -33.25 -28.76 3.33
N HIS A 538 -31.93 -28.72 3.47
CA HIS A 538 -31.00 -29.64 2.83
C HIS A 538 -30.25 -30.43 3.90
N SER A 539 -29.90 -31.69 3.62
CA SER A 539 -28.99 -32.45 4.48
C SER A 539 -27.64 -31.76 4.55
N TYR A 540 -27.15 -31.50 5.76
CA TYR A 540 -25.97 -30.67 5.98
C TYR A 540 -25.19 -31.21 7.16
N THR A 541 -23.86 -31.28 7.06
CA THR A 541 -23.00 -31.65 8.18
C THR A 541 -22.62 -30.38 8.92
N PRO A 542 -23.17 -30.12 10.12
CA PRO A 542 -22.82 -28.93 10.89
C PRO A 542 -21.35 -28.95 11.25
N GLN A 543 -20.72 -27.79 11.15
CA GLN A 543 -19.34 -27.62 11.60
C GLN A 543 -19.28 -27.68 13.15
N PRO A 544 -18.21 -28.22 13.72
CA PRO A 544 -18.11 -28.40 15.17
C PRO A 544 -18.15 -27.04 15.89
N ALA A 545 -18.97 -26.95 16.94
CA ALA A 545 -19.01 -25.79 17.81
C ALA A 545 -17.67 -25.60 18.56
N THR A 546 -17.35 -24.35 18.90
CA THR A 546 -16.11 -24.03 19.61
C THR A 546 -16.22 -24.30 21.11
N ASP A 547 -15.55 -25.36 21.61
CA ASP A 547 -15.40 -25.63 23.04
C ASP A 547 -13.95 -25.93 23.49
N GLY A 548 -13.07 -26.34 22.57
CA GLY A 548 -11.74 -26.88 22.89
C GLY A 548 -10.54 -25.92 22.87
N SER A 549 -10.68 -24.66 22.42
CA SER A 549 -9.53 -23.77 22.13
C SER A 549 -8.92 -23.10 23.37
N GLY A 550 -9.47 -23.34 24.57
CA GLY A 550 -9.10 -22.58 25.78
C GLY A 550 -9.59 -21.12 25.77
N ILE A 551 -10.14 -20.62 24.66
CA ILE A 551 -10.91 -19.37 24.60
C ILE A 551 -12.30 -19.68 25.15
N SER A 552 -12.59 -19.21 26.35
CA SER A 552 -13.89 -19.43 26.98
C SER A 552 -14.98 -18.62 26.27
N PHE A 553 -15.66 -19.22 25.29
CA PHE A 553 -16.92 -18.69 24.74
C PHE A 553 -18.10 -18.89 25.71
N THR A 554 -17.87 -19.61 26.82
CA THR A 554 -18.90 -20.01 27.80
C THR A 554 -19.40 -18.87 28.69
N THR A 555 -18.67 -17.73 28.77
CA THR A 555 -19.05 -16.58 29.61
C THR A 555 -19.70 -15.43 28.84
N GLY A 556 -19.93 -15.57 27.53
CA GLY A 556 -20.56 -14.54 26.70
C GLY A 556 -19.73 -13.27 26.50
N GLN A 557 -18.44 -13.27 26.90
CA GLN A 557 -17.57 -12.09 26.77
C GLN A 557 -17.11 -11.81 25.34
N ASN A 558 -16.99 -12.85 24.51
CA ASN A 558 -16.45 -12.75 23.14
C ASN A 558 -17.52 -12.77 22.05
N LEU A 559 -18.77 -13.10 22.40
CA LEU A 559 -19.89 -13.22 21.48
C LEU A 559 -20.94 -12.16 21.79
N THR A 560 -21.66 -11.70 20.77
CA THR A 560 -22.84 -10.86 21.00
C THR A 560 -24.01 -11.71 21.53
N GLY A 561 -25.09 -11.06 22.00
CA GLY A 561 -26.15 -11.71 22.78
C GLY A 561 -26.87 -12.90 22.12
N ASN A 562 -26.73 -13.10 20.81
CA ASN A 562 -27.30 -14.25 20.09
C ASN A 562 -26.41 -15.50 20.10
N GLN A 563 -25.15 -15.37 20.53
CA GLN A 563 -24.12 -16.42 20.59
C GLN A 563 -23.89 -17.17 19.26
N ILE A 564 -24.26 -16.60 18.11
CA ILE A 564 -24.17 -17.30 16.82
C ILE A 564 -22.73 -17.56 16.40
N GLY A 565 -21.81 -16.63 16.68
CA GLY A 565 -20.38 -16.78 16.36
C GLY A 565 -19.68 -17.98 17.05
N LYS A 566 -20.36 -18.78 17.88
CA LYS A 566 -19.82 -20.06 18.37
C LYS A 566 -19.87 -21.18 17.30
N TYR A 567 -20.71 -21.01 16.28
CA TYR A 567 -20.86 -21.95 15.18
C TYR A 567 -20.16 -21.38 13.95
N PRO A 568 -19.21 -22.11 13.35
CA PRO A 568 -18.50 -21.60 12.18
C PRO A 568 -19.27 -21.82 10.87
N ASP A 569 -20.51 -22.30 10.92
CA ASP A 569 -21.34 -22.51 9.73
C ASP A 569 -21.64 -21.19 9.02
N GLN A 570 -21.49 -21.17 7.70
CA GLN A 570 -21.80 -20.06 6.81
C GLN A 570 -22.60 -20.58 5.61
N ALA A 571 -23.36 -19.69 4.98
CA ALA A 571 -24.12 -20.00 3.78
C ALA A 571 -24.15 -18.80 2.82
N TRP A 572 -24.30 -19.07 1.52
CA TRP A 572 -24.28 -18.05 0.48
C TRP A 572 -25.34 -18.30 -0.59
N ILE A 573 -25.74 -17.24 -1.26
CA ILE A 573 -26.47 -17.29 -2.53
C ILE A 573 -25.70 -16.42 -3.53
N GLY A 574 -25.07 -17.04 -4.52
CA GLY A 574 -24.17 -16.34 -5.43
C GLY A 574 -22.95 -15.79 -4.67
N SER A 575 -22.71 -14.48 -4.73
CA SER A 575 -21.64 -13.78 -4.00
C SER A 575 -22.05 -13.31 -2.60
N THR A 576 -23.33 -13.39 -2.24
CA THR A 576 -23.84 -12.82 -0.98
C THR A 576 -23.82 -13.86 0.14
N GLU A 577 -23.16 -13.53 1.24
CA GLU A 577 -23.24 -14.31 2.48
C GLU A 577 -24.59 -14.08 3.18
N LEU A 578 -25.19 -15.17 3.66
CA LEU A 578 -26.44 -15.17 4.41
C LEU A 578 -26.16 -15.06 5.91
N ARG A 579 -27.08 -14.44 6.64
CA ARG A 579 -26.94 -14.31 8.10
C ARG A 579 -27.48 -15.54 8.83
N GLN A 580 -26.67 -16.17 9.68
CA GLN A 580 -27.14 -17.27 10.52
C GLN A 580 -28.10 -16.75 11.61
N VAL A 581 -29.15 -17.50 11.91
CA VAL A 581 -30.10 -17.21 12.99
C VAL A 581 -30.11 -18.32 14.05
N PRO A 582 -30.44 -18.01 15.33
CA PRO A 582 -30.36 -18.96 16.42
C PRO A 582 -31.48 -20.00 16.44
N SER A 583 -32.58 -19.74 15.74
CA SER A 583 -33.73 -20.64 15.71
C SER A 583 -34.37 -20.77 14.32
N LYS A 584 -34.98 -21.93 14.06
CA LYS A 584 -35.71 -22.20 12.81
C LYS A 584 -36.81 -21.17 12.53
N GLY A 585 -37.47 -20.65 13.58
CA GLY A 585 -38.56 -19.68 13.46
C GLY A 585 -38.11 -18.30 12.94
N GLU A 586 -36.81 -18.02 12.95
CA GLU A 586 -36.24 -16.74 12.51
C GLU A 586 -35.72 -16.77 11.06
N VAL A 587 -35.83 -17.93 10.38
CA VAL A 587 -35.43 -18.05 8.98
C VAL A 587 -36.34 -17.19 8.11
N ALA A 588 -35.71 -16.26 7.40
CA ALA A 588 -36.33 -15.34 6.46
C ALA A 588 -35.40 -15.15 5.26
N SER A 589 -35.84 -14.39 4.25
CA SER A 589 -35.01 -14.11 3.07
C SER A 589 -33.65 -13.55 3.49
N GLY A 590 -32.55 -14.11 2.97
CA GLY A 590 -31.19 -13.68 3.33
C GLY A 590 -30.66 -14.26 4.65
N LYS A 591 -31.38 -15.19 5.28
CA LYS A 591 -31.00 -15.81 6.55
C LYS A 591 -31.09 -17.33 6.50
N PHE A 592 -30.28 -18.00 7.30
CA PHE A 592 -30.27 -19.46 7.38
C PHE A 592 -30.19 -19.97 8.83
N TYR A 593 -30.67 -21.19 9.05
CA TYR A 593 -30.59 -21.87 10.35
C TYR A 593 -29.95 -23.23 10.19
N VAL A 594 -29.06 -23.61 11.12
CA VAL A 594 -28.48 -24.95 11.17
C VAL A 594 -29.13 -25.72 12.33
N ASP A 595 -29.87 -26.77 11.98
CA ASP A 595 -30.39 -27.74 12.93
C ASP A 595 -29.34 -28.82 13.15
N ILE A 596 -28.55 -28.61 14.20
CA ILE A 596 -27.42 -29.47 14.55
C ILE A 596 -27.89 -30.90 14.85
N SER A 597 -29.01 -31.04 15.56
CA SER A 597 -29.56 -32.32 16.00
C SER A 597 -29.97 -33.21 14.82
N ASN A 598 -30.60 -32.60 13.81
CA ASN A 598 -31.10 -33.33 12.65
C ASN A 598 -30.18 -33.26 11.43
N LYS A 599 -29.03 -32.57 11.52
CA LYS A 599 -28.07 -32.38 10.42
C LYS A 599 -28.72 -31.75 9.19
N ARG A 600 -29.37 -30.60 9.39
CA ARG A 600 -30.09 -29.87 8.35
C ARG A 600 -29.71 -28.40 8.31
N LEU A 601 -29.61 -27.84 7.12
CA LEU A 601 -29.54 -26.40 6.88
C LEU A 601 -30.89 -25.94 6.32
N TYR A 602 -31.49 -24.94 6.94
CA TYR A 602 -32.78 -24.38 6.58
C TYR A 602 -32.62 -23.01 5.92
N LEU A 603 -33.36 -22.82 4.83
CA LEU A 603 -33.60 -21.53 4.16
C LEU A 603 -35.11 -21.32 3.98
N THR A 604 -35.51 -20.15 3.51
CA THR A 604 -36.86 -20.02 2.93
C THR A 604 -36.97 -20.89 1.67
N SER A 605 -38.16 -21.40 1.37
CA SER A 605 -38.38 -22.17 0.13
C SER A 605 -38.02 -21.38 -1.13
N SER A 606 -38.18 -20.05 -1.08
CA SER A 606 -37.77 -19.13 -2.15
C SER A 606 -36.25 -19.10 -2.31
N ASP A 607 -35.51 -18.87 -1.23
CA ASP A 607 -34.04 -18.82 -1.27
C ASP A 607 -33.43 -20.16 -1.66
N ALA A 608 -33.95 -21.28 -1.14
CA ALA A 608 -33.53 -22.62 -1.49
C ALA A 608 -33.72 -22.95 -2.99
N SER A 609 -34.65 -22.27 -3.67
CA SER A 609 -34.91 -22.46 -5.10
C SER A 609 -33.96 -21.66 -6.00
N LYS A 610 -33.18 -20.73 -5.44
CA LYS A 610 -32.23 -19.91 -6.22
C LYS A 610 -31.04 -20.74 -6.67
N SER A 611 -30.45 -20.37 -7.81
CA SER A 611 -29.17 -20.93 -8.25
C SER A 611 -28.02 -20.40 -7.39
N GLY A 612 -26.97 -21.20 -7.21
CA GLY A 612 -25.75 -20.76 -6.54
C GLY A 612 -25.84 -20.73 -5.02
N VAL A 613 -26.74 -21.54 -4.43
CA VAL A 613 -26.74 -21.75 -2.98
C VAL A 613 -25.51 -22.56 -2.61
N GLU A 614 -24.75 -22.07 -1.64
CA GLU A 614 -23.59 -22.75 -1.09
C GLU A 614 -23.64 -22.74 0.44
N ALA A 615 -23.00 -23.71 1.07
CA ALA A 615 -22.76 -23.69 2.51
C ALA A 615 -21.37 -24.22 2.84
N SER A 616 -20.92 -23.95 4.06
CA SER A 616 -19.62 -24.41 4.56
C SER A 616 -19.44 -25.91 4.38
N ASP A 617 -18.25 -26.32 3.97
CA ASP A 617 -17.90 -27.75 3.83
C ASP A 617 -16.56 -28.04 4.50
N LYS A 618 -15.57 -27.15 4.35
CA LYS A 618 -14.21 -27.29 4.85
C LYS A 618 -13.86 -26.18 5.83
N ASP A 619 -13.09 -26.54 6.84
CA ASP A 619 -12.61 -25.68 7.91
C ASP A 619 -11.33 -24.92 7.53
N LYS A 620 -10.35 -25.60 6.93
CA LYS A 620 -9.00 -25.10 6.71
C LYS A 620 -8.49 -25.43 5.31
N PHE A 621 -7.76 -24.47 4.74
CA PHE A 621 -7.07 -24.64 3.46
C PHE A 621 -5.65 -25.20 3.65
N LEU A 622 -4.78 -24.49 4.37
CA LEU A 622 -3.34 -24.75 4.35
C LEU A 622 -2.69 -24.61 5.73
N THR A 623 -1.82 -25.57 6.08
CA THR A 623 -0.87 -25.46 7.19
C THR A 623 0.56 -25.46 6.66
N ILE A 624 1.35 -24.46 7.03
CA ILE A 624 2.77 -24.32 6.68
C ILE A 624 3.62 -24.58 7.92
N GLY A 625 4.27 -25.74 7.97
CA GLY A 625 5.28 -26.10 8.97
C GLY A 625 6.73 -26.03 8.46
N GLY A 626 6.92 -25.89 7.15
CA GLY A 626 8.24 -25.83 6.51
C GLY A 626 8.81 -24.42 6.39
N ALA A 627 9.95 -24.15 7.03
CA ALA A 627 10.64 -22.86 6.94
C ALA A 627 11.03 -22.48 5.49
N GLY A 628 10.95 -21.20 5.16
CA GLY A 628 11.26 -20.68 3.83
C GLY A 628 10.20 -20.95 2.77
N SER A 629 9.04 -21.50 3.14
CA SER A 629 7.95 -21.80 2.19
C SER A 629 7.15 -20.54 1.85
N SER A 630 6.57 -20.51 0.65
CA SER A 630 5.77 -19.36 0.20
C SER A 630 4.50 -19.75 -0.54
N ILE A 631 3.51 -18.85 -0.54
CA ILE A 631 2.33 -18.93 -1.40
C ILE A 631 2.15 -17.61 -2.16
N GLU A 632 1.91 -17.71 -3.48
CA GLU A 632 1.90 -16.56 -4.37
C GLU A 632 0.82 -16.67 -5.46
N GLY A 633 -0.02 -15.64 -5.62
CA GLY A 633 -0.94 -15.53 -6.75
C GLY A 633 -2.26 -16.33 -6.65
N LEU A 634 -2.70 -16.70 -5.45
CA LEU A 634 -3.84 -17.61 -5.26
C LEU A 634 -5.07 -16.88 -4.71
N ARG A 635 -6.28 -17.36 -5.05
CA ARG A 635 -7.51 -17.03 -4.33
C ARG A 635 -7.93 -18.19 -3.42
N VAL A 636 -8.29 -17.88 -2.18
CA VAL A 636 -8.82 -18.83 -1.19
C VAL A 636 -10.16 -18.28 -0.71
N THR A 637 -11.23 -19.07 -0.75
CA THR A 637 -12.57 -18.54 -0.47
C THR A 637 -13.46 -19.51 0.29
N ARG A 638 -14.26 -19.00 1.23
CA ARG A 638 -15.36 -19.70 1.93
C ARG A 638 -14.91 -20.92 2.72
N TYR A 639 -13.81 -20.78 3.43
CA TYR A 639 -13.38 -21.76 4.43
C TYR A 639 -13.93 -21.36 5.78
N SER A 640 -14.39 -22.33 6.54
CA SER A 640 -15.10 -22.09 7.79
C SER A 640 -14.36 -22.65 8.99
N PRO A 641 -13.18 -22.09 9.34
CA PRO A 641 -12.39 -22.57 10.46
C PRO A 641 -13.15 -22.36 11.77
N SER A 642 -13.03 -23.31 12.66
CA SER A 642 -13.34 -23.14 14.08
C SER A 642 -12.15 -22.51 14.82
N ALA A 643 -12.33 -22.22 16.11
CA ALA A 643 -11.25 -21.76 16.97
C ALA A 643 -10.11 -22.77 17.14
N ASN A 644 -10.35 -24.07 16.93
CA ASN A 644 -9.32 -25.11 17.04
C ASN A 644 -8.47 -25.24 15.78
N ASP A 645 -8.91 -24.66 14.67
CA ASP A 645 -8.24 -24.87 13.39
C ASP A 645 -7.03 -23.96 13.22
N TYR A 646 -6.77 -22.96 14.06
CA TYR A 646 -5.68 -22.01 13.83
C TYR A 646 -5.75 -21.36 12.43
N GLY A 647 -6.97 -21.00 12.02
CA GLY A 647 -7.29 -20.22 10.84
C GLY A 647 -7.32 -20.97 9.50
N VAL A 648 -7.84 -20.31 8.46
CA VAL A 648 -7.87 -20.83 7.07
C VAL A 648 -6.46 -21.19 6.60
N ILE A 649 -5.49 -20.32 6.91
CA ILE A 649 -4.06 -20.55 6.68
C ILE A 649 -3.32 -20.45 8.02
N GLY A 650 -2.70 -21.56 8.44
CA GLY A 650 -1.90 -21.62 9.67
C GLY A 650 -0.41 -21.75 9.37
N ILE A 651 0.42 -20.96 10.05
CA ILE A 651 1.88 -21.03 10.00
C ILE A 651 2.36 -21.54 11.36
N GLU A 652 2.91 -22.75 11.39
CA GLU A 652 3.38 -23.40 12.62
C GLU A 652 4.72 -22.83 13.07
N ALA A 653 5.03 -22.92 14.37
CA ALA A 653 6.24 -22.38 14.98
C ALA A 653 7.58 -22.73 14.27
N SER A 654 7.64 -23.84 13.54
CA SER A 654 8.83 -24.26 12.79
C SER A 654 9.00 -23.54 11.44
N ALA A 655 8.03 -22.75 10.98
CA ALA A 655 7.98 -22.16 9.65
C ALA A 655 8.43 -20.69 9.60
N SER A 656 9.67 -20.43 10.03
CA SER A 656 10.27 -19.09 9.86
C SER A 656 10.56 -18.77 8.38
N ASN A 657 10.72 -17.48 8.06
CA ASN A 657 11.01 -16.95 6.71
C ASN A 657 9.93 -17.30 5.68
N THR A 658 8.65 -17.25 6.08
CA THR A 658 7.52 -17.51 5.19
C THR A 658 7.11 -16.26 4.41
N LEU A 659 6.63 -16.45 3.18
CA LEU A 659 6.12 -15.37 2.33
C LEU A 659 4.70 -15.69 1.85
N MET A 660 3.79 -14.74 2.03
CA MET A 660 2.49 -14.70 1.38
C MET A 660 2.43 -13.45 0.51
N ARG A 661 2.31 -13.61 -0.81
CA ARG A 661 2.31 -12.46 -1.74
C ARG A 661 1.23 -12.55 -2.80
N ASN A 662 0.52 -11.45 -3.06
CA ASN A 662 -0.57 -11.42 -4.04
C ASN A 662 -1.54 -12.58 -3.80
N VAL A 663 -2.04 -12.70 -2.58
CA VAL A 663 -3.02 -13.73 -2.20
C VAL A 663 -4.30 -13.04 -1.76
N GLU A 664 -5.42 -13.53 -2.26
CA GLU A 664 -6.75 -13.03 -1.89
C GLU A 664 -7.48 -14.10 -1.08
N ILE A 665 -7.95 -13.74 0.11
CA ILE A 665 -8.69 -14.62 1.02
C ILE A 665 -10.04 -14.00 1.35
N ILE A 666 -11.12 -14.70 1.02
CA ILE A 666 -12.49 -14.15 1.06
C ILE A 666 -13.38 -15.06 1.87
N ASP A 667 -14.16 -14.50 2.79
CA ASP A 667 -15.14 -15.18 3.63
C ASP A 667 -14.51 -16.27 4.51
N SER A 668 -14.28 -15.94 5.79
CA SER A 668 -13.88 -16.94 6.77
C SER A 668 -14.67 -16.82 8.07
N SER A 669 -15.23 -17.93 8.54
CA SER A 669 -16.14 -17.98 9.70
C SER A 669 -15.52 -17.58 11.04
N PHE A 670 -14.18 -17.62 11.15
CA PHE A 670 -13.47 -17.31 12.39
C PHE A 670 -12.17 -16.55 12.13
N MET A 671 -11.03 -17.23 12.07
CA MET A 671 -9.71 -16.61 11.85
C MET A 671 -9.22 -16.89 10.42
N THR A 672 -8.68 -15.90 9.73
CA THR A 672 -8.18 -16.10 8.36
C THR A 672 -6.74 -16.61 8.34
N VAL A 673 -5.79 -15.86 8.91
CA VAL A 673 -4.37 -16.23 8.93
C VAL A 673 -3.81 -16.22 10.34
N MET A 674 -3.08 -17.27 10.70
CA MET A 674 -2.45 -17.43 12.01
C MET A 674 -0.96 -17.72 11.91
N TYR A 675 -0.14 -16.91 12.58
CA TYR A 675 1.27 -17.21 12.84
C TYR A 675 1.42 -17.70 14.28
N ALA A 676 1.53 -19.02 14.44
CA ALA A 676 1.50 -19.71 15.72
C ALA A 676 2.92 -20.01 16.24
N GLY A 677 3.66 -18.97 16.62
CA GLY A 677 4.90 -19.12 17.38
C GLY A 677 4.63 -19.55 18.82
N SER A 678 5.70 -19.87 19.55
CA SER A 678 5.62 -20.18 20.98
C SER A 678 6.89 -19.77 21.71
N ALA A 679 6.83 -19.68 23.05
CA ALA A 679 8.00 -19.40 23.89
C ALA A 679 9.21 -20.32 23.60
N GLY A 680 8.98 -21.59 23.25
CA GLY A 680 10.03 -22.55 22.91
C GLY A 680 10.46 -22.55 21.44
N ALA A 681 9.70 -21.90 20.56
CA ALA A 681 9.94 -21.84 19.12
C ALA A 681 9.37 -20.55 18.54
N ILE A 682 10.20 -19.51 18.52
CA ILE A 682 9.87 -18.18 18.00
C ILE A 682 9.88 -18.21 16.47
N LEU A 683 8.79 -17.76 15.85
CA LEU A 683 8.73 -17.54 14.40
C LEU A 683 9.48 -16.27 14.04
N LYS A 684 10.25 -16.30 12.95
CA LYS A 684 11.05 -15.15 12.50
C LYS A 684 10.83 -14.84 11.02
N GLY A 685 10.85 -13.56 10.65
CA GLY A 685 10.99 -13.11 9.26
C GLY A 685 9.79 -13.46 8.36
N ALA A 686 8.58 -13.48 8.92
CA ALA A 686 7.37 -13.72 8.14
C ALA A 686 6.93 -12.45 7.39
N VAL A 687 6.58 -12.60 6.11
CA VAL A 687 6.21 -11.49 5.23
C VAL A 687 4.83 -11.71 4.60
N MET A 688 3.97 -10.71 4.75
CA MET A 688 2.74 -10.51 3.97
C MET A 688 2.91 -9.32 3.04
N ASP A 689 2.78 -9.53 1.75
CA ASP A 689 3.10 -8.54 0.73
C ASP A 689 1.97 -8.49 -0.32
N HIS A 690 1.19 -7.42 -0.34
CA HIS A 690 0.03 -7.29 -1.22
C HIS A 690 -0.96 -8.47 -1.04
N VAL A 691 -1.44 -8.67 0.19
CA VAL A 691 -2.47 -9.68 0.52
C VAL A 691 -3.80 -8.97 0.72
N THR A 692 -4.89 -9.53 0.16
CA THR A 692 -6.26 -9.05 0.42
C THR A 692 -6.99 -10.06 1.31
N ILE A 693 -7.54 -9.59 2.43
CA ILE A 693 -8.44 -10.35 3.29
C ILE A 693 -9.78 -9.62 3.36
N THR A 694 -10.85 -10.28 2.92
CA THR A 694 -12.21 -9.73 2.90
C THR A 694 -13.16 -10.61 3.70
N SER A 695 -13.99 -9.97 4.51
CA SER A 695 -15.00 -10.64 5.35
C SER A 695 -14.45 -11.71 6.32
N PRO A 696 -13.36 -11.43 7.08
CA PRO A 696 -12.96 -12.32 8.16
C PRO A 696 -13.89 -12.13 9.38
N ASN A 697 -14.60 -13.16 9.83
CA ASN A 697 -15.64 -12.95 10.84
C ASN A 697 -15.06 -12.58 12.22
N TRP A 698 -14.13 -13.34 12.79
CA TRP A 698 -13.53 -13.00 14.10
C TRP A 698 -12.22 -12.22 13.98
N MET A 699 -11.27 -12.71 13.17
CA MET A 699 -9.94 -12.12 13.06
C MET A 699 -9.36 -12.28 11.65
N GLY A 700 -8.86 -11.19 11.06
CA GLY A 700 -8.13 -11.27 9.78
C GLY A 700 -6.77 -11.95 9.97
N VAL A 701 -5.84 -11.27 10.65
CA VAL A 701 -4.49 -11.78 10.93
C VAL A 701 -4.25 -11.88 12.42
N ASN A 702 -3.79 -13.04 12.89
CA ASN A 702 -3.28 -13.21 14.24
C ASN A 702 -1.81 -13.63 14.26
N THR A 703 -1.05 -13.06 15.18
CA THR A 703 0.34 -13.45 15.42
C THR A 703 0.60 -13.63 16.91
N SER A 704 1.35 -14.68 17.26
CA SER A 704 1.87 -14.85 18.61
C SER A 704 3.31 -15.35 18.60
N TYR A 705 4.18 -14.76 19.44
CA TYR A 705 5.60 -15.12 19.51
C TYR A 705 6.31 -15.06 18.15
N VAL A 706 6.11 -13.94 17.45
CA VAL A 706 6.71 -13.68 16.13
C VAL A 706 7.67 -12.50 16.23
N ASP A 707 8.85 -12.67 15.66
CA ASP A 707 9.86 -11.63 15.48
C ASP A 707 9.98 -11.28 13.99
N ASP A 708 10.23 -10.02 13.68
CA ASP A 708 10.51 -9.57 12.30
C ASP A 708 9.34 -9.85 11.33
N PHE A 709 8.10 -9.65 11.78
CA PHE A 709 6.92 -9.73 10.92
C PHE A 709 6.73 -8.43 10.14
N THR A 710 6.54 -8.55 8.83
CA THR A 710 6.27 -7.40 7.96
C THR A 710 5.00 -7.63 7.15
N MET A 711 4.07 -6.68 7.24
CA MET A 711 2.90 -6.56 6.37
C MET A 711 3.06 -5.30 5.52
N THR A 712 3.03 -5.44 4.20
CA THR A 712 3.22 -4.34 3.25
C THR A 712 2.17 -4.37 2.16
N GLY A 713 1.66 -3.20 1.76
CA GLY A 713 0.77 -3.06 0.62
C GLY A 713 -0.51 -3.87 0.71
N SER A 714 -0.95 -4.28 1.90
CA SER A 714 -2.01 -5.29 2.08
C SER A 714 -3.33 -4.68 2.52
N LEU A 715 -4.45 -5.35 2.23
CA LEU A 715 -5.81 -4.92 2.54
C LEU A 715 -6.48 -5.91 3.51
N VAL A 716 -7.05 -5.41 4.61
CA VAL A 716 -7.96 -6.18 5.47
C VAL A 716 -9.25 -5.39 5.68
N THR A 717 -10.36 -5.94 5.20
CA THR A 717 -11.64 -5.23 5.18
C THR A 717 -12.84 -6.12 5.51
N GLN A 718 -13.93 -5.49 5.98
CA GLN A 718 -15.22 -6.12 6.26
C GLN A 718 -15.15 -7.19 7.37
N ALA A 719 -14.19 -7.08 8.29
CA ALA A 719 -14.10 -8.00 9.41
C ALA A 719 -15.35 -7.94 10.29
N ASN A 720 -15.83 -9.09 10.77
CA ASN A 720 -16.99 -9.22 11.65
C ASN A 720 -18.28 -8.58 11.10
N SER A 721 -18.51 -8.65 9.79
CA SER A 721 -19.59 -7.91 9.10
C SER A 721 -21.00 -8.09 9.68
N PHE A 722 -21.31 -9.23 10.31
CA PHE A 722 -22.60 -9.47 10.97
C PHE A 722 -22.64 -9.11 12.46
N GLY A 723 -21.52 -8.66 13.03
CA GLY A 723 -21.41 -8.29 14.45
C GLY A 723 -21.66 -9.47 15.39
N GLU A 724 -21.21 -10.67 15.01
CA GLU A 724 -21.40 -11.90 15.79
C GLU A 724 -20.41 -12.00 16.94
N PHE A 725 -19.25 -11.37 16.77
CA PHE A 725 -18.23 -11.25 17.80
C PHE A 725 -18.22 -9.86 18.43
N SER A 726 -17.94 -9.82 19.72
CA SER A 726 -17.73 -8.56 20.43
C SER A 726 -16.39 -7.95 20.00
N THR A 727 -16.40 -6.64 19.71
CA THR A 727 -15.20 -5.88 19.32
C THR A 727 -14.03 -6.10 20.28
N SER A 728 -14.29 -6.01 21.58
CA SER A 728 -13.34 -6.35 22.65
C SER A 728 -13.91 -7.51 23.49
N PRO A 729 -13.08 -8.41 24.04
CA PRO A 729 -11.62 -8.31 24.15
C PRO A 729 -10.82 -8.94 22.98
N GLN A 730 -11.42 -9.29 21.82
CA GLN A 730 -10.64 -10.07 20.84
C GLN A 730 -10.79 -9.75 19.34
N SER A 731 -11.95 -9.43 18.78
CA SER A 731 -12.04 -9.33 17.30
C SER A 731 -11.20 -8.18 16.73
N GLY A 732 -10.54 -8.40 15.59
CA GLY A 732 -9.75 -7.36 14.93
C GLY A 732 -9.32 -7.72 13.50
N ALA A 733 -8.98 -6.71 12.72
CA ALA A 733 -8.38 -6.91 11.39
C ALA A 733 -6.98 -7.55 11.53
N LEU A 734 -6.17 -7.04 12.46
CA LEU A 734 -4.89 -7.63 12.85
C LEU A 734 -4.73 -7.58 14.36
N LYS A 735 -4.40 -8.72 14.98
CA LYS A 735 -4.02 -8.79 16.40
C LYS A 735 -2.67 -9.48 16.60
N THR A 736 -1.77 -8.85 17.33
CA THR A 736 -0.44 -9.41 17.66
C THR A 736 -0.25 -9.58 19.16
N SER A 737 0.51 -10.60 19.55
CA SER A 737 0.87 -10.81 20.95
C SER A 737 2.26 -11.39 21.17
N ARG A 738 3.02 -10.80 22.08
CA ARG A 738 4.41 -11.17 22.42
C ARG A 738 5.28 -11.17 21.17
N CYS A 739 5.15 -10.14 20.35
CA CYS A 739 5.87 -10.02 19.10
C CYS A 739 6.95 -8.92 19.17
N ARG A 740 7.99 -8.99 18.34
CA ARG A 740 9.05 -7.97 18.27
C ARG A 740 9.34 -7.54 16.85
N ARG A 741 9.68 -6.27 16.62
CA ARG A 741 10.04 -5.74 15.30
C ARG A 741 8.93 -5.97 14.29
N ILE A 742 7.75 -5.44 14.60
CA ILE A 742 6.53 -5.63 13.81
C ILE A 742 6.30 -4.42 12.93
N LYS A 743 6.12 -4.65 11.64
CA LYS A 743 5.98 -3.59 10.65
C LYS A 743 4.67 -3.74 9.88
N VAL A 744 3.86 -2.69 9.88
CA VAL A 744 2.67 -2.56 9.03
C VAL A 744 2.84 -1.29 8.21
N ILE A 745 3.09 -1.46 6.91
CA ILE A 745 3.55 -0.39 6.03
C ILE A 745 2.69 -0.29 4.77
N GLY A 746 2.25 0.90 4.38
CA GLY A 746 1.60 1.11 3.08
C GLY A 746 0.33 0.27 2.88
N SER A 747 -0.34 -0.12 3.97
CA SER A 747 -1.46 -1.05 3.99
C SER A 747 -2.78 -0.34 4.30
N GLU A 748 -3.89 -0.98 3.96
CA GLU A 748 -5.24 -0.48 4.24
C GLU A 748 -5.99 -1.42 5.18
N ILE A 749 -6.54 -0.85 6.24
CA ILE A 749 -7.31 -1.55 7.27
C ILE A 749 -8.63 -0.81 7.43
N SER A 750 -9.63 -1.21 6.65
CA SER A 750 -10.84 -0.42 6.42
C SER A 750 -12.14 -1.18 6.67
N ASP A 751 -13.20 -0.48 7.07
CA ASP A 751 -14.59 -0.98 7.08
C ASP A 751 -14.80 -2.25 7.94
N ASN A 752 -14.08 -2.37 9.05
CA ASN A 752 -14.16 -3.54 9.92
C ASN A 752 -15.13 -3.29 11.09
N GLN A 753 -16.05 -4.21 11.36
CA GLN A 753 -16.87 -4.23 12.59
C GLN A 753 -16.11 -4.77 13.81
N SER A 754 -14.81 -4.48 13.89
CA SER A 754 -13.88 -4.93 14.92
C SER A 754 -12.81 -3.85 15.15
N HIS A 755 -11.78 -4.13 15.96
CA HIS A 755 -10.59 -3.26 15.98
C HIS A 755 -9.86 -3.31 14.63
N GLY A 756 -9.16 -2.23 14.28
CA GLY A 756 -8.24 -2.24 13.15
C GLY A 756 -6.97 -3.01 13.51
N LEU A 757 -5.91 -2.27 13.84
CA LEU A 757 -4.65 -2.82 14.33
C LEU A 757 -4.64 -2.92 15.85
N TRP A 758 -4.47 -4.13 16.38
CA TRP A 758 -4.40 -4.38 17.81
C TRP A 758 -3.08 -5.06 18.19
N PHE A 759 -2.27 -4.38 18.99
CA PHE A 759 -1.05 -4.93 19.57
C PHE A 759 -1.29 -5.16 21.05
N ASP A 760 -1.38 -6.41 21.47
CA ASP A 760 -1.77 -6.81 22.83
C ASP A 760 -0.71 -7.69 23.48
N GLN A 761 -0.28 -7.35 24.70
CA GLN A 761 0.68 -8.11 25.51
C GLN A 761 2.09 -8.20 24.92
N SER A 762 3.04 -7.41 25.43
CA SER A 762 4.47 -7.50 25.09
C SER A 762 4.80 -7.40 23.61
N ASN A 763 4.13 -6.50 22.87
CA ASN A 763 4.67 -6.09 21.58
C ASN A 763 5.75 -5.04 21.80
N VAL A 764 6.88 -5.19 21.12
CA VAL A 764 8.05 -4.32 21.28
C VAL A 764 8.59 -3.96 19.91
N ASP A 765 8.92 -2.68 19.69
CA ASP A 765 9.49 -2.19 18.43
C ASP A 765 8.47 -2.41 17.30
N VAL A 766 7.44 -1.58 17.29
CA VAL A 766 6.32 -1.65 16.36
C VAL A 766 6.27 -0.40 15.49
N ASP A 767 6.39 -0.59 14.18
CA ASP A 767 6.27 0.46 13.18
C ASP A 767 4.94 0.35 12.43
N VAL A 768 4.13 1.40 12.51
CA VAL A 768 2.91 1.58 11.72
C VAL A 768 3.11 2.81 10.85
N ALA A 769 3.41 2.59 9.57
CA ALA A 769 3.84 3.65 8.66
C ALA A 769 3.05 3.71 7.35
N ASN A 770 2.67 4.92 6.90
CA ASN A 770 2.08 5.13 5.56
C ASN A 770 0.77 4.35 5.32
N ASN A 771 -0.04 4.09 6.34
CA ASN A 771 -1.26 3.28 6.21
C ASN A 771 -2.53 4.15 6.11
N ILE A 772 -3.57 3.55 5.53
CA ILE A 772 -4.96 4.01 5.63
C ILE A 772 -5.67 3.11 6.63
N ILE A 773 -6.14 3.67 7.75
CA ILE A 773 -6.81 2.92 8.82
C ILE A 773 -8.14 3.59 9.09
N ASP A 774 -9.19 3.11 8.44
CA ASP A 774 -10.43 3.85 8.28
C ASP A 774 -11.67 3.05 8.67
N ASN A 775 -12.70 3.72 9.16
CA ASN A 775 -14.04 3.17 9.37
C ASN A 775 -14.08 1.82 10.12
N ASN A 776 -13.16 1.64 11.07
CA ASN A 776 -13.18 0.50 11.98
C ASN A 776 -14.15 0.82 13.12
N ALA A 777 -15.07 -0.10 13.41
CA ALA A 777 -16.06 0.06 14.47
C ALA A 777 -15.38 0.09 15.84
N GLY A 778 -14.31 -0.67 16.06
CA GLY A 778 -13.45 -0.56 17.24
C GLY A 778 -12.43 0.58 17.14
N SER A 779 -11.40 0.54 17.98
CA SER A 779 -10.25 1.42 17.79
C SER A 779 -9.50 1.08 16.50
N ALA A 780 -9.15 2.11 15.72
CA ALA A 780 -8.38 1.94 14.49
C ALA A 780 -6.96 1.45 14.79
N VAL A 781 -6.32 2.03 15.81
CA VAL A 781 -5.09 1.49 16.43
C VAL A 781 -5.30 1.30 17.93
N PHE A 782 -5.10 0.09 18.42
CA PHE A 782 -5.14 -0.24 19.83
C PHE A 782 -3.79 -0.83 20.27
N PHE A 783 -2.99 -0.05 20.99
CA PHE A 783 -1.70 -0.47 21.52
C PHE A 783 -1.79 -0.71 23.02
N GLU A 784 -1.85 -1.98 23.40
CA GLU A 784 -2.20 -2.46 24.72
C GLU A 784 -1.03 -3.23 25.34
N ILE A 785 -0.57 -2.74 26.50
CA ILE A 785 0.41 -3.36 27.39
C ILE A 785 1.61 -3.80 26.53
N SER A 786 2.29 -2.80 25.96
CA SER A 786 3.33 -2.97 24.95
C SER A 786 4.32 -1.80 25.02
N ASP A 787 5.46 -1.86 24.32
CA ASP A 787 6.49 -0.81 24.28
C ASP A 787 6.87 -0.40 22.87
N ASP A 788 7.31 0.84 22.72
CA ASP A 788 8.04 1.32 21.56
C ASP A 788 7.24 1.26 20.25
N LEU A 789 6.18 2.06 20.21
CA LEU A 789 5.32 2.22 19.05
C LEU A 789 5.69 3.48 18.27
N LEU A 790 5.99 3.33 16.98
CA LEU A 790 6.07 4.42 16.01
C LEU A 790 4.83 4.42 15.12
N LEU A 791 3.97 5.42 15.30
CA LEU A 791 2.93 5.77 14.34
C LEU A 791 3.44 6.92 13.48
N ILE A 792 3.67 6.66 12.20
CA ILE A 792 4.18 7.68 11.28
C ILE A 792 3.42 7.77 9.95
N ASN A 793 3.06 8.99 9.56
CA ASN A 793 2.48 9.28 8.24
C ASN A 793 1.24 8.43 7.91
N ASN A 794 0.37 8.17 8.89
CA ASN A 794 -0.86 7.42 8.69
C ASN A 794 -2.07 8.34 8.53
N PHE A 795 -3.04 7.92 7.73
CA PHE A 795 -4.41 8.43 7.77
C PHE A 795 -5.26 7.52 8.65
N ILE A 796 -5.77 8.06 9.75
CA ILE A 796 -6.55 7.33 10.74
C ILE A 796 -7.88 8.02 10.94
N ARG A 797 -8.97 7.32 10.65
CA ARG A 797 -10.32 7.85 10.86
C ARG A 797 -11.20 6.83 11.56
N SER A 798 -11.98 7.30 12.51
CA SER A 798 -13.03 6.50 13.15
C SER A 798 -14.35 7.25 13.14
N THR A 799 -15.43 6.51 12.86
CA THR A 799 -16.80 7.02 12.87
C THR A 799 -17.51 6.54 14.14
N GLY A 800 -17.95 7.47 15.01
CA GLY A 800 -18.78 7.16 16.17
C GLY A 800 -18.06 7.27 17.53
N GLY A 801 -18.58 6.64 18.59
CA GLY A 801 -18.08 6.79 19.97
C GLY A 801 -16.77 6.08 20.31
N ASN A 802 -16.01 5.60 19.32
CA ASN A 802 -14.79 4.81 19.50
C ASN A 802 -13.52 5.61 19.19
N ARG A 803 -12.34 5.09 19.58
CA ARG A 803 -11.08 5.85 19.58
C ARG A 803 -10.21 5.52 18.37
N PRO A 804 -9.90 6.48 17.50
CA PRO A 804 -8.91 6.31 16.44
C PRO A 804 -7.61 5.70 16.96
N VAL A 805 -6.98 6.32 17.96
CA VAL A 805 -5.77 5.79 18.60
C VAL A 805 -6.04 5.56 20.09
N LYS A 806 -5.95 4.31 20.52
CA LYS A 806 -6.10 3.90 21.93
C LYS A 806 -4.81 3.27 22.42
N LEU A 807 -4.25 3.81 23.50
CA LEU A 807 -3.00 3.38 24.10
C LEU A 807 -3.29 3.00 25.55
N ALA A 808 -3.09 1.75 25.95
CA ALA A 808 -3.46 1.28 27.30
C ALA A 808 -2.32 0.52 27.96
N GLY A 809 -1.78 1.07 29.05
CA GLY A 809 -0.68 0.45 29.79
C GLY A 809 0.61 0.30 28.97
N SER A 810 0.87 1.24 28.06
CA SER A 810 1.92 1.13 27.05
C SER A 810 2.89 2.30 27.05
N SER A 811 4.18 2.02 26.87
CA SER A 811 5.27 3.00 26.90
C SER A 811 5.91 3.19 25.51
N GLY A 812 6.82 4.16 25.38
CA GLY A 812 7.61 4.32 24.16
C GLY A 812 6.83 4.88 22.96
N LEU A 813 5.78 5.66 23.21
CA LEU A 813 4.85 6.09 22.17
C LEU A 813 5.43 7.26 21.37
N LYS A 814 5.47 7.11 20.04
CA LYS A 814 5.95 8.11 19.08
C LYS A 814 4.91 8.32 17.99
N LEU A 815 4.30 9.50 17.93
CA LEU A 815 3.30 9.87 16.93
C LEU A 815 3.87 10.99 16.05
N VAL A 816 4.13 10.72 14.78
CA VAL A 816 4.75 11.66 13.86
C VAL A 816 3.92 11.77 12.57
N ASN A 817 3.55 12.97 12.13
CA ASN A 817 2.94 13.17 10.81
C ASN A 817 1.62 12.44 10.54
N ASN A 818 0.85 12.10 11.57
CA ASN A 818 -0.41 11.39 11.37
C ASN A 818 -1.56 12.38 11.18
N THR A 819 -2.54 11.99 10.36
CA THR A 819 -3.85 12.62 10.30
C THR A 819 -4.84 11.73 11.05
N ILE A 820 -5.39 12.23 12.15
CA ILE A 820 -6.25 11.49 13.08
C ILE A 820 -7.60 12.20 13.20
N ILE A 821 -8.67 11.55 12.75
CA ILE A 821 -9.98 12.20 12.57
C ILE A 821 -11.09 11.41 13.25
N GLY A 822 -11.95 12.14 13.97
CA GLY A 822 -13.23 11.64 14.47
C GLY A 822 -13.12 10.79 15.74
N GLY A 823 -14.14 9.98 15.99
CA GLY A 823 -14.22 9.16 17.19
C GLY A 823 -14.70 9.87 18.46
N ALA A 824 -14.53 9.22 19.61
CA ALA A 824 -14.55 9.81 20.94
C ALA A 824 -13.15 9.69 21.55
N ASP A 825 -12.53 10.80 21.92
CA ASP A 825 -11.10 10.89 22.28
C ASP A 825 -10.17 10.40 21.14
N PRO A 826 -9.90 11.21 20.09
CA PRO A 826 -9.08 10.83 18.94
C PRO A 826 -7.76 10.13 19.33
N ILE A 827 -7.10 10.64 20.37
CA ILE A 827 -5.98 10.00 21.05
C ILE A 827 -6.38 9.70 22.50
N GLY A 828 -6.61 8.44 22.84
CA GLY A 828 -6.92 8.00 24.21
C GLY A 828 -5.74 7.28 24.85
N ILE A 829 -5.26 7.77 25.99
CA ILE A 829 -4.17 7.18 26.77
C ILE A 829 -4.69 6.73 28.14
N TYR A 830 -4.50 5.46 28.46
CA TYR A 830 -5.06 4.81 29.64
C TYR A 830 -3.95 4.18 30.46
N THR A 831 -3.91 4.49 31.76
CA THR A 831 -3.19 3.61 32.69
C THR A 831 -4.02 2.35 32.86
N ASP A 832 -3.47 1.20 32.44
CA ASP A 832 -4.11 -0.09 32.62
C ASP A 832 -3.94 -0.55 34.09
N SER A 833 -4.91 -1.26 34.63
CA SER A 833 -4.88 -1.75 36.02
C SER A 833 -3.83 -2.85 36.19
N ARG A 834 -3.44 -3.50 35.08
CA ARG A 834 -2.29 -4.42 34.93
C ARG A 834 -0.95 -3.67 34.91
N SER A 835 -0.99 -2.35 34.76
CA SER A 835 0.15 -1.43 34.72
C SER A 835 0.07 -0.31 35.77
N LYS A 836 0.11 -0.66 37.06
CA LYS A 836 0.05 0.35 38.14
C LYS A 836 1.36 1.15 38.23
N PRO A 837 1.31 2.47 38.53
CA PRO A 837 2.49 3.26 38.83
C PRO A 837 3.34 2.61 39.94
N GLY A 838 4.65 2.45 39.69
CA GLY A 838 5.57 1.74 40.60
C GLY A 838 5.70 0.23 40.36
N CYS A 839 4.94 -0.34 39.42
CA CYS A 839 5.00 -1.75 39.01
C CYS A 839 5.73 -1.98 37.65
N ALA A 840 6.55 -1.02 37.26
CA ALA A 840 7.50 -1.11 36.15
C ALA A 840 8.59 -2.18 36.35
N ASP A 841 8.87 -2.50 37.62
CA ASP A 841 9.92 -3.44 38.02
C ASP A 841 9.26 -4.74 38.53
N PRO A 842 9.34 -5.86 37.76
CA PRO A 842 8.75 -7.13 38.15
C PRO A 842 9.38 -7.74 39.42
N SER A 843 10.52 -7.24 39.90
CA SER A 843 11.14 -7.68 41.16
C SER A 843 10.48 -7.09 42.41
N LYS A 844 9.62 -6.07 42.28
CA LYS A 844 8.95 -5.43 43.41
C LYS A 844 7.71 -6.20 43.85
N ALA A 845 7.54 -6.36 45.16
CA ALA A 845 6.41 -7.08 45.77
C ALA A 845 5.02 -6.53 45.35
N LEU A 846 4.93 -5.25 44.99
CA LEU A 846 3.72 -4.62 44.46
C LEU A 846 3.23 -5.22 43.12
N CYS A 847 4.07 -6.00 42.43
CA CYS A 847 3.77 -6.67 41.16
C CYS A 847 3.43 -8.17 41.29
N SER A 848 3.46 -8.73 42.51
CA SER A 848 3.45 -10.17 42.75
C SER A 848 2.06 -10.84 42.71
N GLY A 849 0.99 -10.06 42.50
CA GLY A 849 -0.38 -10.56 42.42
C GLY A 849 -0.95 -10.50 41.00
N SER A 850 -0.99 -11.64 40.31
CA SER A 850 -1.82 -11.96 39.13
C SER A 850 -1.52 -11.37 37.73
N TYR A 851 -0.45 -10.60 37.51
CA TYR A 851 -0.17 -10.01 36.17
C TYR A 851 0.98 -10.66 35.39
N SER A 852 1.37 -11.89 35.74
CA SER A 852 2.43 -12.63 35.02
C SER A 852 1.97 -13.22 33.68
N SER A 853 0.66 -13.42 33.46
CA SER A 853 0.14 -14.01 32.21
C SER A 853 0.31 -13.07 31.02
N ASP A 854 0.08 -11.77 31.20
CA ASP A 854 0.04 -10.78 30.10
C ASP A 854 1.45 -10.24 29.75
N ARG A 855 2.47 -10.73 30.46
CA ARG A 855 3.87 -10.39 30.23
C ARG A 855 4.56 -11.54 29.53
N ASP A 856 5.38 -11.23 28.54
CA ASP A 856 6.35 -12.19 28.02
C ASP A 856 7.39 -12.48 29.11
N THR A 857 7.24 -13.62 29.76
CA THR A 857 8.16 -14.12 30.78
C THR A 857 9.24 -15.03 30.20
N ALA A 858 9.14 -15.38 28.91
CA ALA A 858 10.05 -16.31 28.25
C ALA A 858 11.31 -15.62 27.72
N ARG A 859 11.25 -14.30 27.45
CA ARG A 859 12.36 -13.52 26.87
C ARG A 859 12.66 -12.30 27.72
N SER A 860 13.94 -11.90 27.76
CA SER A 860 14.37 -10.69 28.45
C SER A 860 13.68 -9.45 27.89
N LEU A 861 13.16 -8.59 28.76
CA LEU A 861 12.50 -7.36 28.37
C LEU A 861 13.53 -6.27 28.03
N PRO A 862 13.25 -5.37 27.07
CA PRO A 862 13.99 -4.13 26.94
C PRO A 862 13.93 -3.34 28.25
N SER A 863 15.01 -2.65 28.61
CA SER A 863 15.04 -1.79 29.82
C SER A 863 14.09 -0.58 29.74
N THR A 864 13.63 -0.27 28.52
CA THR A 864 12.68 0.81 28.20
C THR A 864 11.21 0.44 28.47
N LEU A 865 10.88 -0.86 28.43
CA LEU A 865 9.52 -1.35 28.65
C LEU A 865 9.18 -1.33 30.14
N ASP A 866 8.33 -0.39 30.54
CA ASP A 866 7.84 -0.29 31.92
C ASP A 866 6.33 -0.45 32.07
N TRP A 867 5.65 -0.71 30.95
CA TRP A 867 4.21 -0.93 30.89
C TRP A 867 3.41 0.27 31.39
N MET A 868 4.03 1.43 31.61
CA MET A 868 3.33 2.64 32.01
C MET A 868 3.01 3.48 30.78
N PRO A 869 1.84 4.14 30.73
CA PRO A 869 1.56 5.13 29.69
C PRO A 869 2.67 6.16 29.60
N ARG A 870 3.39 6.18 28.49
CA ARG A 870 4.52 7.09 28.29
C ARG A 870 4.58 7.58 26.85
N LEU A 871 4.50 8.89 26.68
CA LEU A 871 4.60 9.55 25.39
C LEU A 871 6.01 10.12 25.24
N ASP A 872 6.78 9.53 24.34
CA ASP A 872 8.16 9.93 24.10
C ASP A 872 8.21 11.05 23.04
N LEU A 873 7.33 10.97 22.03
CA LEU A 873 7.32 11.90 20.90
C LEU A 873 5.92 12.15 20.32
N MET A 874 5.56 13.41 20.09
CA MET A 874 4.38 13.77 19.30
C MET A 874 4.67 14.97 18.40
N LEU A 875 4.89 14.72 17.11
CA LEU A 875 5.30 15.74 16.15
C LEU A 875 4.37 15.84 14.95
N ASN A 876 3.98 17.06 14.60
CA ASN A 876 3.34 17.38 13.33
C ASN A 876 2.11 16.51 12.99
N ASN A 877 1.30 16.19 13.99
CA ASN A 877 0.06 15.45 13.78
C ASN A 877 -1.10 16.43 13.56
N ILE A 878 -2.03 16.08 12.68
CA ILE A 878 -3.33 16.74 12.55
C ILE A 878 -4.35 15.91 13.32
N VAL A 879 -5.00 16.51 14.31
CA VAL A 879 -6.02 15.83 15.12
C VAL A 879 -7.33 16.61 15.02
N ALA A 880 -8.32 16.05 14.32
CA ALA A 880 -9.64 16.66 14.20
C ALA A 880 -10.55 16.26 15.37
N TYR A 881 -11.41 17.18 15.80
CA TYR A 881 -12.25 17.01 16.99
C TYR A 881 -13.20 15.81 16.87
N PRO A 882 -13.45 15.13 18.00
CA PRO A 882 -14.35 13.99 18.06
C PRO A 882 -15.79 14.38 17.73
N ASN A 883 -16.56 13.45 17.18
CA ASN A 883 -17.99 13.65 16.89
C ASN A 883 -18.90 13.29 18.09
N ALA A 884 -18.32 12.84 19.21
CA ALA A 884 -19.00 12.50 20.46
C ALA A 884 -18.09 12.76 21.68
N SER A 885 -18.68 12.94 22.87
CA SER A 885 -17.93 13.00 24.12
C SER A 885 -17.35 11.64 24.49
N GLY A 886 -16.06 11.59 24.85
CA GLY A 886 -15.39 10.38 25.29
C GLY A 886 -15.27 10.25 26.81
N TYR A 887 -14.30 9.45 27.29
CA TYR A 887 -14.15 9.12 28.72
C TYR A 887 -13.82 10.33 29.58
N CYS A 888 -13.18 11.34 29.00
CA CYS A 888 -12.85 12.59 29.68
C CYS A 888 -14.09 13.51 29.84
N GLY A 889 -15.29 13.09 29.42
CA GLY A 889 -16.54 13.80 29.65
C GLY A 889 -16.78 15.02 28.76
N GLY A 890 -15.79 15.43 27.95
CA GLY A 890 -15.87 16.51 26.97
C GLY A 890 -15.17 16.15 25.65
N THR A 891 -15.41 16.94 24.61
CA THR A 891 -14.73 16.80 23.32
C THR A 891 -13.28 17.26 23.46
N THR A 892 -12.37 16.31 23.65
CA THR A 892 -10.92 16.56 23.73
C THR A 892 -10.20 15.81 22.61
N PRO A 893 -9.21 16.42 21.93
CA PRO A 893 -8.40 15.72 20.94
C PRO A 893 -7.52 14.63 21.57
N MET A 894 -7.20 14.77 22.86
CA MET A 894 -6.45 13.77 23.63
C MET A 894 -7.07 13.57 25.01
N CYS A 895 -7.33 12.32 25.39
CA CYS A 895 -7.86 11.97 26.72
C CYS A 895 -6.86 11.10 27.48
N ILE A 896 -6.59 11.46 28.74
CA ILE A 896 -5.68 10.78 29.63
C ILE A 896 -6.44 10.37 30.89
N THR A 897 -6.52 9.07 31.18
CA THR A 897 -7.32 8.59 32.33
C THR A 897 -6.80 7.30 32.97
N HIS A 898 -7.28 7.02 34.19
CA HIS A 898 -7.18 5.72 34.86
C HIS A 898 -8.32 4.78 34.42
N THR A 899 -7.98 3.51 34.18
CA THR A 899 -8.87 2.43 33.65
C THR A 899 -10.37 2.71 33.71
N ASN A 900 -10.97 2.98 32.55
CA ASN A 900 -12.42 3.05 32.31
C ASN A 900 -13.23 3.90 33.31
N SER A 901 -12.58 4.84 33.99
CA SER A 901 -13.21 5.74 34.95
C SER A 901 -12.99 7.20 34.54
N THR A 902 -13.75 8.11 35.13
CA THR A 902 -13.57 9.56 34.92
C THR A 902 -12.39 10.14 35.72
N ALA A 903 -11.61 9.31 36.43
CA ALA A 903 -10.48 9.78 37.22
C ALA A 903 -9.26 10.04 36.32
N SER A 904 -8.90 11.31 36.15
CA SER A 904 -7.74 11.72 35.34
C SER A 904 -6.44 11.21 35.95
N ALA A 905 -5.59 10.59 35.12
CA ALA A 905 -4.21 10.31 35.50
C ALA A 905 -3.39 11.62 35.40
N PRO A 906 -2.40 11.84 36.29
CA PRO A 906 -1.61 13.06 36.20
C PRO A 906 -0.77 13.07 34.91
N ILE A 907 -0.87 14.14 34.11
CA ILE A 907 -0.20 14.23 32.80
C ILE A 907 1.32 14.06 32.89
N GLN A 908 1.94 14.43 34.02
CA GLN A 908 3.36 14.24 34.30
C GLN A 908 3.80 12.77 34.38
N THR A 909 2.85 11.83 34.40
CA THR A 909 3.15 10.39 34.31
C THR A 909 3.38 9.93 32.88
N ILE A 910 2.87 10.69 31.90
CA ILE A 910 2.98 10.41 30.46
C ILE A 910 3.99 11.34 29.80
N ILE A 911 4.02 12.61 30.22
CA ILE A 911 5.04 13.59 29.84
C ILE A 911 6.14 13.56 30.91
N HIS A 912 7.32 13.10 30.52
CA HIS A 912 8.42 12.82 31.42
C HIS A 912 9.69 13.61 31.10
N LYS A 913 10.53 13.79 32.13
CA LYS A 913 11.90 14.27 31.98
C LYS A 913 12.79 13.12 31.49
N ALA A 914 13.90 13.48 30.85
CA ALA A 914 14.91 12.49 30.49
C ALA A 914 15.40 11.71 31.72
N ASP A 915 15.53 10.39 31.57
CA ASP A 915 16.16 9.50 32.53
C ASP A 915 17.27 8.72 31.82
N ALA A 916 18.47 9.31 31.83
CA ALA A 916 19.66 8.75 31.18
C ALA A 916 20.06 7.38 31.75
N SER A 917 19.73 7.08 33.01
CA SER A 917 20.06 5.80 33.63
C SER A 917 19.27 4.63 33.06
N ARG A 918 18.09 4.93 32.51
CA ARG A 918 17.19 3.96 31.87
C ARG A 918 17.17 4.07 30.34
N GLY A 919 17.93 5.00 29.76
CA GLY A 919 17.95 5.26 28.32
C GLY A 919 16.66 5.94 27.81
N ILE A 920 15.94 6.63 28.68
CA ILE A 920 14.63 7.22 28.37
C ILE A 920 14.80 8.70 28.01
N PRO A 921 14.36 9.16 26.81
CA PRO A 921 14.50 10.55 26.40
C PRO A 921 13.46 11.46 27.09
N GLN A 922 13.70 12.77 27.08
CA GLN A 922 12.67 13.74 27.47
C GLN A 922 11.53 13.74 26.43
N THR A 923 10.27 13.78 26.88
CA THR A 923 9.12 13.93 25.98
C THR A 923 9.27 15.17 25.11
N ARG A 924 9.06 15.04 23.80
CA ARG A 924 8.98 16.18 22.88
C ARG A 924 7.63 16.23 22.18
N MET A 925 7.03 17.42 22.17
CA MET A 925 5.78 17.67 21.47
C MET A 925 5.88 18.99 20.70
N ASP A 926 5.69 18.95 19.39
CA ASP A 926 5.86 20.13 18.52
C ASP A 926 5.03 20.03 17.22
N GLY A 927 4.63 21.16 16.66
CA GLY A 927 3.98 21.25 15.33
C GLY A 927 2.61 20.60 15.18
N ASN A 928 1.96 20.12 16.25
CA ASN A 928 0.66 19.44 16.16
C ASN A 928 -0.49 20.44 15.96
N VAL A 929 -1.41 20.13 15.03
CA VAL A 929 -2.57 20.94 14.67
C VAL A 929 -3.85 20.26 15.19
N TYR A 930 -4.75 21.05 15.79
CA TYR A 930 -6.04 20.57 16.29
C TYR A 930 -7.19 21.32 15.60
N ALA A 931 -8.11 20.62 14.92
CA ALA A 931 -9.11 21.23 14.03
C ALA A 931 -10.58 20.94 14.48
N ASN A 932 -11.44 21.97 14.55
CA ASN A 932 -12.85 21.86 14.98
C ASN A 932 -13.86 22.51 14.01
N GLY A 933 -15.07 21.95 13.87
CA GLY A 933 -16.21 22.46 13.10
C GLY A 933 -17.30 23.13 13.97
N SER A 934 -18.03 24.11 13.41
CA SER A 934 -18.74 25.20 14.08
C SER A 934 -19.93 24.85 15.01
N GLY A 935 -19.85 25.26 16.30
CA GLY A 935 -21.00 25.41 17.20
C GLY A 935 -20.73 25.02 18.66
N ALA A 936 -20.06 25.88 19.43
CA ALA A 936 -19.60 25.60 20.80
C ALA A 936 -20.72 25.46 21.84
N ILE A 937 -20.67 24.44 22.73
CA ILE A 937 -20.85 24.55 24.21
C ILE A 937 -20.12 23.39 24.91
N HIS A 938 -19.03 23.66 25.65
CA HIS A 938 -18.47 22.73 26.64
C HIS A 938 -19.33 22.73 27.92
N ARG A 939 -19.64 21.54 28.47
CA ARG A 939 -20.16 21.38 29.83
C ARG A 939 -19.20 20.56 30.69
N SER A 940 -18.87 21.08 31.87
CA SER A 940 -18.59 20.25 33.05
C SER A 940 -18.92 21.01 34.36
N GLY A 941 -19.76 20.41 35.20
CA GLY A 941 -19.58 20.39 36.66
C GLY A 941 -19.96 21.58 37.54
N ALA A 942 -19.56 22.83 37.27
CA ALA A 942 -19.68 23.90 38.29
C ALA A 942 -19.75 25.35 37.78
N GLY A 943 -20.40 25.61 36.63
CA GLY A 943 -20.72 26.97 36.16
C GLY A 943 -20.31 27.23 34.72
N THR A 944 -21.01 28.18 34.10
CA THR A 944 -20.87 28.55 32.68
C THR A 944 -19.63 29.44 32.49
N PHE A 945 -18.62 28.98 31.74
CA PHE A 945 -17.49 29.84 31.34
C PHE A 945 -17.72 30.35 29.92
N THR A 946 -17.96 31.66 29.80
CA THR A 946 -18.30 32.34 28.54
C THR A 946 -17.06 32.82 27.77
N SER A 947 -15.84 32.52 28.26
CA SER A 947 -14.58 32.87 27.60
C SER A 947 -13.41 31.97 28.05
N VAL A 948 -12.39 31.84 27.18
CA VAL A 948 -11.11 31.16 27.49
C VAL A 948 -10.45 31.78 28.72
N ALA A 949 -10.57 33.10 28.90
CA ALA A 949 -10.05 33.82 30.07
C ALA A 949 -10.69 33.33 31.39
N ALA A 950 -12.00 33.11 31.40
CA ALA A 950 -12.74 32.60 32.57
C ALA A 950 -12.42 31.12 32.88
N PHE A 951 -12.05 30.34 31.87
CA PHE A 951 -11.55 28.97 32.02
C PHE A 951 -10.13 28.94 32.61
N THR A 952 -9.20 29.74 32.06
CA THR A 952 -7.83 29.87 32.58
C THR A 952 -7.77 30.45 33.98
N SER A 953 -8.67 31.38 34.36
CA SER A 953 -8.68 32.00 35.69
C SER A 953 -9.23 31.09 36.79
N THR A 954 -10.11 30.14 36.44
CA THR A 954 -10.66 29.18 37.41
C THR A 954 -9.73 27.98 37.64
N ALA A 955 -8.90 27.65 36.64
CA ALA A 955 -7.81 26.68 36.77
C ALA A 955 -6.54 27.28 37.43
N ALA A 956 -6.46 28.60 37.54
CA ALA A 956 -5.41 29.32 38.26
C ALA A 956 -5.59 29.13 39.78
N GLY A 957 -5.19 27.97 40.27
CA GLY A 957 -5.28 27.59 41.68
C GLY A 957 -5.49 26.10 41.92
N SER A 958 -5.78 25.31 40.87
CA SER A 958 -5.73 23.86 40.97
C SER A 958 -4.29 23.37 40.75
N PRO A 959 -3.82 22.27 41.39
CA PRO A 959 -2.41 21.87 41.40
C PRO A 959 -1.80 21.50 40.03
N ILE A 960 -2.61 21.51 38.97
CA ILE A 960 -2.25 21.00 37.65
C ILE A 960 -2.55 22.09 36.62
N GLY A 961 -1.62 23.05 36.54
CA GLY A 961 -1.66 24.12 35.55
C GLY A 961 -1.51 23.56 34.14
N ILE A 962 -2.51 23.82 33.28
CA ILE A 962 -2.38 23.78 31.81
C ILE A 962 -1.91 25.17 31.34
N SER A 963 -0.90 25.70 32.03
CA SER A 963 -0.16 26.91 31.69
C SER A 963 1.25 26.46 31.35
N GLY A 964 1.47 25.95 30.13
CA GLY A 964 2.76 25.33 29.83
C GLY A 964 2.89 24.52 28.55
N LEU A 965 2.13 24.83 27.49
CA LEU A 965 2.57 24.53 26.11
C LEU A 965 3.34 25.73 25.51
N ASP A 966 4.09 26.46 26.32
CA ASP A 966 5.52 26.67 26.16
C ASP A 966 6.08 27.01 27.57
N ALA A 967 7.39 26.82 27.78
CA ALA A 967 8.08 27.28 28.98
C ALA A 967 8.57 28.74 28.84
N ASN A 968 8.06 29.51 27.87
CA ASN A 968 8.64 30.78 27.41
C ASN A 968 7.65 31.95 27.22
N GLY A 969 6.43 31.87 27.76
CA GLY A 969 5.65 33.05 28.13
C GLY A 969 5.16 33.92 26.98
N ARG A 970 4.53 33.35 25.95
CA ARG A 970 3.71 34.14 25.01
C ARG A 970 2.22 34.07 25.38
N SER A 971 1.78 35.11 26.10
CA SER A 971 0.37 35.35 26.39
C SER A 971 -0.33 36.08 25.23
N GLY A 972 -1.38 35.49 24.65
CA GLY A 972 -2.33 36.25 23.81
C GLY A 972 -3.14 35.38 22.86
N ASN A 973 -4.46 35.61 22.82
CA ASN A 973 -5.40 35.05 21.83
C ASN A 973 -5.20 35.69 20.44
N SER A 974 -3.96 35.72 19.96
CA SER A 974 -3.58 36.35 18.70
C SER A 974 -2.94 35.31 17.80
N TYR A 975 -3.61 34.98 16.70
CA TYR A 975 -2.99 34.25 15.61
C TYR A 975 -2.19 35.25 14.76
N VAL A 976 -1.05 34.82 14.20
CA VAL A 976 -0.17 35.68 13.39
C VAL A 976 -0.42 35.40 11.91
N ALA A 977 -0.84 36.41 11.16
CA ALA A 977 -0.99 36.32 9.71
C ALA A 977 0.37 36.22 9.00
N SER A 978 0.38 35.87 7.71
CA SER A 978 1.61 35.74 6.90
C SER A 978 2.46 37.01 6.80
N ASP A 979 1.93 38.17 7.22
CA ASP A 979 2.61 39.47 7.25
C ASP A 979 3.08 39.89 8.66
N GLY A 980 2.92 39.04 9.67
CA GLY A 980 3.37 39.30 11.04
C GLY A 980 2.39 40.11 11.90
N SER A 981 1.17 40.41 11.42
CA SER A 981 0.14 41.08 12.21
C SER A 981 -0.76 40.11 13.01
N ALA A 982 -1.34 40.57 14.12
CA ALA A 982 -2.20 39.78 15.00
C ALA A 982 -3.69 39.80 14.55
N THR A 983 -4.38 38.65 14.55
CA THR A 983 -5.79 38.52 14.13
C THR A 983 -6.59 37.46 14.92
N SER A 984 -7.93 37.52 14.83
CA SER A 984 -8.92 36.80 15.67
C SER A 984 -9.76 35.72 14.95
N SER A 985 -9.50 35.39 13.68
CA SER A 985 -10.16 34.25 12.99
C SER A 985 -9.31 33.66 11.86
N LEU A 986 -9.26 32.32 11.73
CA LEU A 986 -8.54 31.60 10.66
C LEU A 986 -9.45 31.30 9.45
N ASN A 987 -8.99 31.69 8.26
CA ASN A 987 -9.41 31.17 6.97
C ASN A 987 -8.37 30.13 6.51
N HIS A 988 -8.79 29.03 5.86
CA HIS A 988 -7.99 27.82 5.63
C HIS A 988 -6.75 28.01 4.75
N SER A 989 -6.52 29.20 4.17
CA SER A 989 -5.42 29.51 3.26
C SER A 989 -4.21 30.18 3.93
N GLN A 990 -4.15 30.30 5.26
CA GLN A 990 -3.12 31.10 5.97
C GLN A 990 -2.67 30.51 7.32
N ALA A 991 -2.60 29.17 7.45
CA ALA A 991 -1.99 28.52 8.62
C ALA A 991 -0.47 28.79 8.68
N VAL A 992 0.09 28.92 9.88
CA VAL A 992 1.54 29.07 10.11
C VAL A 992 2.27 27.78 9.74
N ALA A 993 3.45 27.92 9.15
CA ALA A 993 4.26 26.82 8.64
C ALA A 993 4.55 25.74 9.69
N LEU A 994 4.41 24.49 9.23
CA LEU A 994 4.85 23.26 9.86
C LEU A 994 6.35 23.37 10.23
N PRO A 995 6.85 22.59 11.21
CA PRO A 995 8.28 22.43 11.39
C PRO A 995 8.93 22.10 10.03
N THR A 996 10.08 22.69 9.75
CA THR A 996 10.75 22.44 8.46
C THR A 996 11.10 20.95 8.36
N ASP A 997 11.30 20.42 7.16
CA ASP A 997 11.79 19.04 6.99
C ASP A 997 13.04 18.79 7.87
N ALA A 998 13.88 19.81 8.09
CA ALA A 998 15.04 19.73 9.00
C ALA A 998 14.66 19.49 10.47
N ASP A 999 13.57 20.09 10.96
CA ASP A 999 13.08 19.94 12.34
C ASP A 999 12.44 18.57 12.59
N ILE A 1000 11.95 17.92 11.55
CA ILE A 1000 11.28 16.61 11.58
C ILE A 1000 12.30 15.48 11.35
N ASN A 1001 13.22 15.67 10.40
CA ASN A 1001 14.25 14.70 10.02
C ASN A 1001 15.20 14.32 11.17
N GLN A 1002 15.32 15.14 12.21
CA GLN A 1002 16.14 14.83 13.39
C GLN A 1002 15.51 13.75 14.30
N TYR A 1003 14.21 13.46 14.16
CA TYR A 1003 13.49 12.45 14.93
C TYR A 1003 13.09 11.24 14.09
N LEU A 1004 13.39 11.28 12.80
CA LEU A 1004 13.21 10.19 11.86
C LEU A 1004 14.52 9.37 11.78
N PRO A 1005 14.45 8.04 11.69
CA PRO A 1005 15.62 7.27 11.26
C PRO A 1005 16.12 7.82 9.92
N SER A 1006 17.44 7.75 9.67
CA SER A 1006 18.03 8.23 8.41
C SER A 1006 17.31 7.64 7.19
N GLY A 1007 16.79 8.50 6.29
CA GLY A 1007 16.16 8.09 5.03
C GLY A 1007 14.63 8.19 4.97
N TYR A 1008 13.96 8.72 5.99
CA TYR A 1008 12.50 8.93 5.98
C TYR A 1008 12.19 10.41 5.68
N ARG A 1009 11.16 10.67 4.85
CA ARG A 1009 10.66 12.02 4.53
C ARG A 1009 9.18 12.17 4.89
N HIS A 1010 8.87 13.42 5.22
CA HIS A 1010 7.61 13.99 5.66
C HIS A 1010 6.52 14.06 4.56
N TYR A 1011 5.24 13.78 4.91
CA TYR A 1011 4.06 14.12 4.09
C TYR A 1011 2.95 14.72 4.96
N GLY A 1012 2.41 15.86 4.52
CA GLY A 1012 1.33 16.65 5.15
C GLY A 1012 1.85 18.06 5.49
N ALA A 1013 1.40 19.18 4.94
CA ALA A 1013 0.11 19.51 4.31
C ALA A 1013 0.30 20.46 3.10
N ALA A 1014 -0.55 20.24 2.08
CA ALA A 1014 -0.84 21.04 0.88
C ALA A 1014 0.25 21.24 -0.20
N GLU A 1015 0.04 20.59 -1.35
CA GLU A 1015 -0.27 21.30 -2.60
C GLU A 1015 -1.68 20.92 -3.06
#